data_AF-A0A4R4IFU5-F1
#
_entry.id   AF-A0A4R4IFU5-F1
#
_cell.length_a   1.000
_cell.length_b   1.000
_cell.length_c   1.000
_cell.angle_alpha   90.00
_cell.angle_beta   90.00
_cell.angle_gamma   90.00
#
_symmetry.space_group_name_H-M   'P 1'
#
loop_
_entity.id
_entity.type
_entity.pdbx_description
1 polymer ?
#
loop_
_entity_poly.entity_id
_entity_poly.type
_entity_poly.pdbx_seq_one_letter_code
_entity_poly.pdbx_strand_id
1 'polypeptide(L)'
;MSEAAHARELHAAGQLDAAADAYRNALNATPDDRRLRRDYGVLLMQGGKQAEAILLLDRPEVIVAADADLLCILALCLRATGRYTRAIEVARQITSMDPDSSLGWLLLGSALHSMGAAAAARAPLQQALTLEPDFGEAWHYLGESLQALRRWDEAIHAYRQAARQQPTEVLNIALCHMLAGRTQAALHDFEAAARMMPGRADVLAQLAHCQAMMCLHDRQQDSVHALSALLSDKQAIPAAPEPFLLSTLAIPEPLKAEAIRRHGQAIASSHATTPRCSIGVRPAQPMQRIRIGYLSADFGEHAVGTLVSRHFAAHDRSRFEVFGYSLSNELPSPGLIEGFDRFLDAATLDDASLAAHIAEDRIDVLIDMAGFTLGARPGVLCRRPAPLQWGWLGFVHGQHATWLDGVLLDANIQPVDAEWLYTDRIIRLQGTLFPAAPVRRGIRDRARFCLPENAVVLASFNNTYKLSAALIHSWSRILTQADEAHLMVYLPAAARPGFLVQWRACNGPEDRLHLVDKIDLEAQSDRAATCDLFLDAFQYQAGATAIHAIGNDLPVLSIDGPQPLSRLSASLNRFLGMDALVCRDVGDYIERAVRLARSPDALHTLRDHLRRQVSKHGLFDPRRSAAAIETAILQHLSH
;
A
#
# COMPACT_ATOMS: atom_id res chain seq x y z
N MET A 1 -1.62 -0.35 58.97
CA MET A 1 -0.96 -0.94 57.79
C MET A 1 0.06 0.07 57.29
N SER A 2 1.24 -0.36 56.80
CA SER A 2 2.16 0.58 56.16
C SER A 2 1.53 1.14 54.88
N GLU A 3 1.85 2.38 54.49
CA GLU A 3 1.32 2.98 53.26
C GLU A 3 1.60 2.10 52.03
N ALA A 4 2.75 1.42 52.00
CA ALA A 4 3.11 0.45 50.97
C ALA A 4 2.22 -0.82 50.96
N ALA A 5 1.77 -1.30 52.13
CA ALA A 5 0.85 -2.44 52.20
C ALA A 5 -0.54 -2.03 51.71
N HIS A 6 -1.01 -0.85 52.11
CA HIS A 6 -2.28 -0.29 51.65
C HIS A 6 -2.30 -0.08 50.13
N ALA A 7 -1.22 0.45 49.55
CA ALA A 7 -1.10 0.61 48.09
C ALA A 7 -1.19 -0.73 47.35
N ARG A 8 -0.57 -1.78 47.88
CA ARG A 8 -0.64 -3.14 47.31
C ARG A 8 -2.03 -3.76 47.42
N GLU A 9 -2.75 -3.52 48.50
CA GLU A 9 -4.14 -3.97 48.66
C GLU A 9 -5.06 -3.30 47.63
N LEU A 10 -4.94 -1.99 47.47
CA LEU A 10 -5.70 -1.25 46.44
C LEU A 10 -5.37 -1.74 45.03
N HIS A 11 -4.08 -2.02 44.76
CA HIS A 11 -3.62 -2.58 43.49
C HIS A 11 -4.25 -3.97 43.25
N ALA A 12 -4.20 -4.86 44.24
CA ALA A 12 -4.80 -6.19 44.15
C ALA A 12 -6.34 -6.15 44.00
N ALA A 13 -6.99 -5.11 44.52
CA ALA A 13 -8.42 -4.86 44.38
C ALA A 13 -8.81 -4.23 43.02
N GLY A 14 -7.86 -3.95 42.13
CA GLY A 14 -8.10 -3.33 40.82
C GLY A 14 -8.41 -1.83 40.87
N GLN A 15 -8.24 -1.18 42.02
CA GLN A 15 -8.49 0.24 42.20
C GLN A 15 -7.27 1.07 41.75
N LEU A 16 -7.00 1.07 40.45
CA LEU A 16 -5.73 1.55 39.89
C LEU A 16 -5.41 3.01 40.22
N ASP A 17 -6.37 3.94 40.14
CA ASP A 17 -6.12 5.35 40.44
C ASP A 17 -5.84 5.59 41.93
N ALA A 18 -6.64 4.99 42.82
CA ALA A 18 -6.43 5.09 44.26
C ALA A 18 -5.10 4.44 44.69
N ALA A 19 -4.76 3.30 44.08
CA ALA A 19 -3.49 2.62 44.30
C ALA A 19 -2.32 3.47 43.79
N ALA A 20 -2.45 4.15 42.64
CA ALA A 20 -1.43 5.07 42.14
C ALA A 20 -1.14 6.21 43.12
N ASP A 21 -2.17 6.81 43.70
CA ASP A 21 -2.01 7.85 44.73
C ASP A 21 -1.33 7.32 46.00
N ALA A 22 -1.74 6.12 46.44
CA ALA A 22 -1.13 5.47 47.60
C ALA A 22 0.34 5.10 47.36
N TYR A 23 0.70 4.59 46.18
CA TYR A 23 2.09 4.32 45.82
C TYR A 23 2.94 5.60 45.76
N ARG A 24 2.39 6.68 45.21
CA ARG A 24 3.05 7.98 45.13
C ARG A 24 3.38 8.53 46.52
N ASN A 25 2.41 8.47 47.44
CA ASN A 25 2.60 8.91 48.82
C ASN A 25 3.65 8.07 49.56
N ALA A 26 3.53 6.74 49.45
CA ALA A 26 4.50 5.83 50.04
C ALA A 26 5.92 6.06 49.50
N LEU A 27 6.06 6.36 48.21
CA LEU A 27 7.36 6.63 47.60
C LEU A 27 7.91 8.02 47.97
N ASN A 28 7.05 9.00 48.23
CA ASN A 28 7.51 10.28 48.81
C ASN A 28 8.11 10.08 50.21
N ALA A 29 7.54 9.17 51.01
CA ALA A 29 8.04 8.84 52.34
C ALA A 29 9.33 8.02 52.31
N THR A 30 9.46 7.11 51.33
CA THR A 30 10.67 6.30 51.12
C THR A 30 11.14 6.38 49.67
N PRO A 31 11.81 7.48 49.26
CA PRO A 31 12.18 7.72 47.88
C PRO A 31 12.97 6.58 47.27
N ASP A 32 13.90 5.97 48.01
CA ASP A 32 14.82 4.96 47.49
C ASP A 32 14.28 3.52 47.48
N ASP A 33 13.02 3.29 47.86
CA ASP A 33 12.42 1.94 47.87
C ASP A 33 12.20 1.41 46.43
N ARG A 34 13.13 0.57 45.98
CA ARG A 34 13.12 -0.08 44.65
C ARG A 34 11.91 -0.99 44.44
N ARG A 35 11.50 -1.74 45.47
CA ARG A 35 10.37 -2.66 45.38
C ARG A 35 9.07 -1.88 45.20
N LEU A 36 8.95 -0.77 45.92
CA LEU A 36 7.81 0.14 45.80
C LEU A 36 7.77 0.80 44.41
N ARG A 37 8.91 1.27 43.88
CA ARG A 37 9.00 1.79 42.51
C ARG A 37 8.60 0.74 41.47
N ARG A 38 9.03 -0.51 41.64
CA ARG A 38 8.69 -1.62 40.74
C ARG A 38 7.18 -1.87 40.75
N ASP A 39 6.60 -2.03 41.92
CA ASP A 39 5.17 -2.31 42.06
C ASP A 39 4.31 -1.13 41.51
N TYR A 40 4.77 0.11 41.70
CA TYR A 40 4.12 1.29 41.12
C TYR A 40 4.28 1.36 39.60
N GLY A 41 5.46 1.05 39.06
CA GLY A 41 5.71 0.98 37.62
C GLY A 41 4.83 -0.06 36.92
N VAL A 42 4.67 -1.25 37.53
CA VAL A 42 3.73 -2.28 37.04
C VAL A 42 2.30 -1.75 37.02
N LEU A 43 1.87 -1.08 38.09
CA LEU A 43 0.52 -0.50 38.15
C LEU A 43 0.32 0.54 37.04
N LEU A 44 1.29 1.42 36.83
CA LEU A 44 1.22 2.44 35.78
C LEU A 44 1.14 1.81 34.39
N MET A 45 1.87 0.71 34.15
CA MET A 45 1.74 -0.06 32.90
C MET A 45 0.34 -0.66 32.73
N GLN A 46 -0.20 -1.30 33.76
CA GLN A 46 -1.55 -1.90 33.72
C GLN A 46 -2.64 -0.84 33.50
N GLY A 47 -2.44 0.37 34.05
CA GLY A 47 -3.34 1.51 33.86
C GLY A 47 -3.16 2.27 32.55
N GLY A 48 -2.26 1.83 31.65
CA GLY A 48 -1.99 2.54 30.39
C GLY A 48 -1.29 3.90 30.57
N LYS A 49 -0.61 4.10 31.70
CA LYS A 49 0.13 5.32 32.06
C LYS A 49 1.64 5.13 31.84
N GLN A 50 2.04 4.59 30.69
CA GLN A 50 3.45 4.25 30.40
C GLN A 50 4.37 5.49 30.44
N ALA A 51 3.86 6.67 30.05
CA ALA A 51 4.62 7.92 30.12
C ALA A 51 4.98 8.30 31.57
N GLU A 52 4.05 8.12 32.52
CA GLU A 52 4.31 8.34 33.95
C GLU A 52 5.29 7.29 34.50
N ALA A 53 5.17 6.03 34.06
CA ALA A 53 6.11 4.98 34.43
C ALA A 53 7.54 5.32 33.98
N ILE A 54 7.71 5.88 32.78
CA ILE A 54 9.03 6.34 32.31
C ILE A 54 9.56 7.47 33.20
N LEU A 55 8.75 8.46 33.56
CA LEU A 55 9.19 9.54 34.45
C LEU A 55 9.58 9.07 35.86
N LEU A 56 8.97 7.97 36.31
CA LEU A 56 9.29 7.32 37.57
C LEU A 56 10.62 6.54 37.49
N LEU A 57 10.87 5.86 36.38
CA LEU A 57 11.93 4.85 36.25
C LEU A 57 13.19 5.31 35.49
N ASP A 58 13.07 6.21 34.50
CA ASP A 58 14.18 6.70 33.67
C ASP A 58 14.93 7.85 34.34
N ARG A 59 15.42 7.60 35.57
CA ARG A 59 16.22 8.56 36.34
C ARG A 59 17.61 8.01 36.60
N PRO A 60 18.68 8.82 36.52
CA PRO A 60 20.05 8.35 36.70
C PRO A 60 20.26 7.55 37.99
N GLU A 61 19.74 8.06 39.12
CA GLU A 61 19.85 7.40 40.42
C GLU A 61 19.11 6.07 40.50
N VAL A 62 18.00 5.93 39.77
CA VAL A 62 17.23 4.69 39.71
C VAL A 62 17.95 3.69 38.82
N ILE A 63 18.43 4.10 37.64
CA ILE A 63 19.06 3.22 36.66
C ILE A 63 20.39 2.66 37.16
N VAL A 64 21.21 3.48 37.83
CA VAL A 64 22.50 3.03 38.38
C VAL A 64 22.31 1.95 39.45
N ALA A 65 21.20 2.01 40.21
CA ALA A 65 20.89 1.07 41.29
C ALA A 65 19.81 0.02 40.91
N ALA A 66 19.36 0.02 39.66
CA ALA A 66 18.26 -0.82 39.18
C ALA A 66 18.69 -2.28 39.05
N ASP A 67 17.74 -3.17 39.33
CA ASP A 67 17.83 -4.59 38.98
C ASP A 67 17.19 -4.84 37.60
N ALA A 68 17.31 -6.08 37.10
CA ALA A 68 16.78 -6.47 35.80
C ALA A 68 15.25 -6.23 35.70
N ASP A 69 14.48 -6.47 36.77
CA ASP A 69 13.02 -6.29 36.81
C ASP A 69 12.61 -4.83 36.53
N LEU A 70 13.24 -3.86 37.21
CA LEU A 70 12.96 -2.43 36.99
C LEU A 70 13.32 -1.99 35.58
N LEU A 71 14.47 -2.45 35.07
CA LEU A 71 14.90 -2.14 33.70
C LEU A 71 13.96 -2.76 32.65
N CYS A 72 13.44 -3.98 32.89
CA CYS A 72 12.45 -4.62 32.02
C CYS A 72 11.16 -3.78 31.90
N ILE A 73 10.62 -3.31 33.02
CA ILE A 73 9.42 -2.45 33.05
C ILE A 73 9.69 -1.15 32.27
N LEU A 74 10.85 -0.52 32.50
CA LEU A 74 11.24 0.69 31.78
C LEU A 74 11.36 0.44 30.27
N ALA A 75 12.05 -0.62 29.86
CA ALA A 75 12.21 -0.98 28.45
C ALA A 75 10.86 -1.26 27.76
N LEU A 76 9.94 -1.96 28.43
CA LEU A 76 8.58 -2.18 27.94
C LEU A 76 7.83 -0.86 27.73
N CYS A 77 7.89 0.06 28.71
CA CYS A 77 7.24 1.37 28.60
C CYS A 77 7.86 2.22 27.47
N LEU A 78 9.19 2.23 27.35
CA LEU A 78 9.89 2.96 26.30
C LEU A 78 9.51 2.42 24.92
N ARG A 79 9.45 1.09 24.74
CA ARG A 79 9.00 0.47 23.50
C ARG A 79 7.54 0.82 23.19
N ALA A 80 6.64 0.69 24.17
CA ALA A 80 5.22 0.99 23.99
C ALA A 80 4.94 2.47 23.67
N THR A 81 5.83 3.39 24.08
CA THR A 81 5.73 4.83 23.79
C THR A 81 6.57 5.27 22.58
N GLY A 82 7.13 4.33 21.81
CA GLY A 82 7.90 4.63 20.60
C GLY A 82 9.32 5.18 20.84
N ARG A 83 9.82 5.17 22.09
CA ARG A 83 11.17 5.64 22.45
C ARG A 83 12.21 4.55 22.24
N TYR A 84 12.31 4.04 21.01
CA TYR A 84 13.07 2.82 20.69
C TYR A 84 14.58 2.93 20.97
N THR A 85 15.21 4.07 20.67
CA THR A 85 16.65 4.26 20.92
C THR A 85 16.98 4.04 22.40
N ARG A 86 16.21 4.67 23.29
CA ARG A 86 16.37 4.50 24.74
C ARG A 86 16.00 3.10 25.20
N ALA A 87 14.95 2.51 24.61
CA ALA A 87 14.56 1.11 24.90
C ALA A 87 15.70 0.13 24.57
N ILE A 88 16.41 0.33 23.45
CA ILE A 88 17.56 -0.49 23.04
C ILE A 88 18.73 -0.34 24.01
N GLU A 89 19.03 0.89 24.45
CA GLU A 89 20.08 1.13 25.47
C GLU A 89 19.80 0.38 26.77
N VAL A 90 18.57 0.53 27.29
CA VAL A 90 18.13 -0.15 28.52
C VAL A 90 18.14 -1.66 28.33
N ALA A 91 17.63 -2.17 27.20
CA ALA A 91 17.63 -3.60 26.93
C ALA A 91 19.03 -4.21 26.82
N ARG A 92 20.00 -3.48 26.24
CA ARG A 92 21.42 -3.90 26.23
C ARG A 92 21.99 -3.99 27.65
N GLN A 93 21.64 -3.04 28.52
CA GLN A 93 22.04 -3.09 29.92
C GLN A 93 21.49 -4.34 30.61
N ILE A 94 20.21 -4.69 30.39
CA ILE A 94 19.61 -5.93 30.92
C ILE A 94 20.41 -7.15 30.46
N THR A 95 20.64 -7.30 29.15
CA THR A 95 21.36 -8.47 28.60
C THR A 95 22.82 -8.55 29.02
N SER A 96 23.44 -7.42 29.41
CA SER A 96 24.80 -7.39 29.94
C SER A 96 24.86 -7.76 31.43
N MET A 97 23.81 -7.43 32.19
CA MET A 97 23.70 -7.76 33.61
C MET A 97 23.27 -9.21 33.82
N ASP A 98 22.35 -9.68 32.98
CA ASP A 98 21.80 -11.03 33.02
C ASP A 98 21.73 -11.61 31.58
N PRO A 99 22.81 -12.25 31.11
CA PRO A 99 22.86 -12.89 29.79
C PRO A 99 21.88 -14.05 29.60
N ASP A 100 21.34 -14.62 30.69
CA ASP A 100 20.39 -15.74 30.66
C ASP A 100 18.93 -15.26 30.71
N SER A 101 18.68 -13.94 30.67
CA SER A 101 17.34 -13.35 30.64
C SER A 101 16.69 -13.45 29.25
N SER A 102 15.79 -14.42 29.04
CA SER A 102 14.99 -14.53 27.79
C SER A 102 14.22 -13.25 27.49
N LEU A 103 13.63 -12.63 28.52
CA LEU A 103 12.89 -11.37 28.43
C LEU A 103 13.81 -10.19 28.02
N GLY A 104 15.01 -10.07 28.58
CA GLY A 104 15.96 -9.03 28.20
C GLY A 104 16.31 -9.08 26.71
N TRP A 105 16.56 -10.28 26.19
CA TRP A 105 16.84 -10.51 24.78
C TRP A 105 15.64 -10.24 23.87
N LEU A 106 14.42 -10.61 24.30
CA LEU A 106 13.18 -10.26 23.61
C LEU A 106 12.99 -8.74 23.52
N LEU A 107 13.20 -8.01 24.62
CA LEU A 107 13.04 -6.56 24.66
C LEU A 107 14.03 -5.86 23.72
N LEU A 108 15.28 -6.33 23.67
CA LEU A 108 16.28 -5.82 22.73
C LEU A 108 15.86 -6.08 21.28
N GLY A 109 15.46 -7.32 20.97
CA GLY A 109 15.03 -7.73 19.64
C GLY A 109 13.80 -6.98 19.13
N SER A 110 12.75 -6.92 19.94
CA SER A 110 11.49 -6.23 19.61
C SER A 110 11.68 -4.71 19.48
N ALA A 111 12.54 -4.09 20.30
CA ALA A 111 12.86 -2.67 20.17
C ALA A 111 13.67 -2.37 18.90
N LEU A 112 14.65 -3.22 18.55
CA LEU A 112 15.38 -3.12 17.29
C LEU A 112 14.45 -3.26 16.08
N HIS A 113 13.54 -4.23 16.11
CA HIS A 113 12.53 -4.41 15.06
C HIS A 113 11.67 -3.16 14.92
N SER A 114 11.11 -2.66 16.02
CA SER A 114 10.22 -1.49 16.04
C SER A 114 10.90 -0.20 15.58
N MET A 115 12.24 -0.11 15.69
CA MET A 115 13.05 0.98 15.14
C MET A 115 13.32 0.83 13.62
N GLY A 116 12.86 -0.25 12.99
CA GLY A 116 13.14 -0.57 11.59
C GLY A 116 14.41 -1.38 11.35
N ALA A 117 15.16 -1.74 12.40
CA ALA A 117 16.41 -2.50 12.31
C ALA A 117 16.16 -4.03 12.31
N ALA A 118 15.29 -4.51 11.41
CA ALA A 118 14.86 -5.90 11.35
C ALA A 118 16.01 -6.92 11.22
N ALA A 119 17.07 -6.58 10.48
CA ALA A 119 18.27 -7.43 10.38
C ALA A 119 18.98 -7.60 11.72
N ALA A 120 19.13 -6.51 12.48
CA ALA A 120 19.79 -6.51 13.78
C ALA A 120 18.95 -7.18 14.88
N ALA A 121 17.62 -7.16 14.75
CA ALA A 121 16.69 -7.78 15.69
C ALA A 121 16.83 -9.32 15.78
N ARG A 122 17.28 -9.97 14.70
CA ARG A 122 17.31 -11.44 14.58
C ARG A 122 18.15 -12.13 15.67
N ALA A 123 19.38 -11.69 15.88
CA ALA A 123 20.30 -12.33 16.82
C ALA A 123 19.77 -12.29 18.27
N PRO A 124 19.33 -11.13 18.80
CA PRO A 124 18.68 -11.06 20.11
C PRO A 124 17.44 -11.95 20.22
N LEU A 125 16.57 -11.97 19.22
CA LEU A 125 15.36 -12.81 19.25
C LEU A 125 15.70 -14.31 19.23
N GLN A 126 16.71 -14.72 18.47
CA GLN A 126 17.20 -16.10 18.46
C GLN A 126 17.85 -16.50 19.80
N GLN A 127 18.52 -15.57 20.47
CA GLN A 127 19.07 -15.80 21.81
C GLN A 127 17.94 -15.98 22.84
N ALA A 128 16.90 -15.14 22.80
CA ALA A 128 15.71 -15.31 23.63
C ALA A 128 15.09 -16.72 23.46
N LEU A 129 14.99 -17.19 22.21
CA LEU A 129 14.45 -18.51 21.86
C LEU A 129 15.40 -19.68 22.19
N THR A 130 16.69 -19.42 22.31
CA THR A 130 17.66 -20.44 22.78
C THR A 130 17.49 -20.70 24.27
N LEU A 131 17.21 -19.64 25.05
CA LEU A 131 16.97 -19.71 26.48
C LEU A 131 15.55 -20.23 26.78
N GLU A 132 14.56 -19.80 26.00
CA GLU A 132 13.16 -20.17 26.15
C GLU A 132 12.54 -20.54 24.79
N PRO A 133 12.59 -21.82 24.37
CA PRO A 133 12.15 -22.26 23.04
C PRO A 133 10.67 -22.06 22.75
N ASP A 134 9.83 -22.02 23.79
CA ASP A 134 8.39 -21.82 23.67
C ASP A 134 8.00 -20.34 23.87
N PHE A 135 8.92 -19.38 23.77
CA PHE A 135 8.57 -17.97 23.98
C PHE A 135 7.80 -17.38 22.77
N GLY A 136 6.46 -17.42 22.84
CA GLY A 136 5.57 -17.04 21.73
C GLY A 136 5.79 -15.61 21.19
N GLU A 137 6.01 -14.63 22.07
CA GLU A 137 6.27 -13.24 21.68
C GLU A 137 7.62 -13.09 20.94
N ALA A 138 8.65 -13.84 21.32
CA ALA A 138 9.93 -13.86 20.62
C ALA A 138 9.81 -14.47 19.21
N TRP A 139 9.03 -15.54 19.08
CA TRP A 139 8.70 -16.12 17.76
C TRP A 139 7.93 -15.14 16.87
N HIS A 140 6.97 -14.41 17.43
CA HIS A 140 6.21 -13.38 16.71
C HIS A 140 7.14 -12.29 16.16
N TYR A 141 7.96 -11.65 17.00
CA TYR A 141 8.88 -10.59 16.54
C TYR A 141 9.98 -11.10 15.61
N LEU A 142 10.37 -12.38 15.72
CA LEU A 142 11.28 -13.01 14.77
C LEU A 142 10.58 -13.16 13.40
N GLY A 143 9.32 -13.59 13.40
CA GLY A 143 8.47 -13.62 12.21
C GLY A 143 8.35 -12.27 11.53
N GLU A 144 8.02 -11.21 12.27
CA GLU A 144 7.91 -9.84 11.73
C GLU A 144 9.23 -9.35 11.14
N SER A 145 10.33 -9.60 11.84
CA SER A 145 11.68 -9.22 11.36
C SER A 145 12.06 -9.96 10.09
N LEU A 146 11.75 -11.26 9.99
CA LEU A 146 12.01 -12.07 8.80
C LEU A 146 11.12 -11.67 7.63
N GLN A 147 9.87 -11.32 7.90
CA GLN A 147 8.91 -10.80 6.92
C GLN A 147 9.41 -9.46 6.33
N ALA A 148 9.87 -8.53 7.16
CA ALA A 148 10.46 -7.26 6.70
C ALA A 148 11.70 -7.48 5.81
N LEU A 149 12.46 -8.55 6.07
CA LEU A 149 13.60 -8.98 5.26
C LEU A 149 13.22 -9.86 4.06
N ARG A 150 11.91 -10.08 3.82
CA ARG A 150 11.36 -10.92 2.75
C ARG A 150 11.83 -12.39 2.81
N ARG A 151 12.22 -12.88 3.98
CA ARG A 151 12.63 -14.27 4.23
C ARG A 151 11.39 -15.11 4.55
N TRP A 152 10.51 -15.26 3.55
CA TRP A 152 9.13 -15.73 3.72
C TRP A 152 9.01 -17.10 4.39
N ASP A 153 9.84 -18.08 4.02
CA ASP A 153 9.78 -19.42 4.59
C ASP A 153 10.13 -19.45 6.08
N GLU A 154 11.15 -18.69 6.46
CA GLU A 154 11.56 -18.59 7.87
C GLU A 154 10.56 -17.78 8.67
N ALA A 155 9.96 -16.72 8.09
CA ALA A 155 8.89 -15.96 8.72
C ALA A 155 7.67 -16.86 8.98
N ILE A 156 7.24 -17.64 7.99
CA ILE A 156 6.15 -18.63 8.13
C ILE A 156 6.46 -19.65 9.22
N HIS A 157 7.71 -20.14 9.29
CA HIS A 157 8.12 -21.03 10.36
C HIS A 157 7.99 -20.38 11.73
N ALA A 158 8.52 -19.17 11.91
CA ALA A 158 8.46 -18.44 13.16
C ALA A 158 7.01 -18.17 13.59
N TYR A 159 6.14 -17.70 12.68
CA TYR A 159 4.73 -17.52 12.99
C TYR A 159 4.00 -18.81 13.32
N ARG A 160 4.36 -19.96 12.71
CA ARG A 160 3.80 -21.27 13.11
C ARG A 160 4.18 -21.68 14.53
N GLN A 161 5.38 -21.30 14.99
CA GLN A 161 5.77 -21.52 16.39
C GLN A 161 4.97 -20.60 17.32
N ALA A 162 4.87 -19.31 16.99
CA ALA A 162 4.05 -18.35 17.74
C ALA A 162 2.57 -18.77 17.80
N ALA A 163 2.04 -19.33 16.70
CA ALA A 163 0.66 -19.78 16.57
C ALA A 163 0.25 -20.87 17.58
N ARG A 164 1.21 -21.60 18.17
CA ARG A 164 0.95 -22.59 19.22
C ARG A 164 0.35 -21.97 20.48
N GLN A 165 0.69 -20.71 20.75
CA GLN A 165 0.18 -19.95 21.90
C GLN A 165 -0.76 -18.82 21.49
N GLN A 166 -0.59 -18.29 20.27
CA GLN A 166 -1.38 -17.19 19.72
C GLN A 166 -2.01 -17.62 18.39
N PRO A 167 -3.15 -18.34 18.40
CA PRO A 167 -3.70 -18.92 17.18
C PRO A 167 -4.06 -17.89 16.09
N THR A 168 -4.16 -16.60 16.44
CA THR A 168 -4.38 -15.46 15.52
C THR A 168 -3.22 -15.22 14.55
N GLU A 169 -2.02 -15.76 14.82
CA GLU A 169 -0.84 -15.69 13.95
C GLU A 169 -1.05 -16.34 12.58
N VAL A 170 -2.12 -17.14 12.41
CA VAL A 170 -2.53 -17.66 11.09
C VAL A 170 -2.73 -16.56 10.05
N LEU A 171 -3.13 -15.35 10.45
CA LEU A 171 -3.22 -14.20 9.55
C LEU A 171 -1.86 -13.80 8.98
N ASN A 172 -0.82 -13.74 9.84
CA ASN A 172 0.53 -13.39 9.43
C ASN A 172 1.14 -14.46 8.51
N ILE A 173 0.83 -15.73 8.75
CA ILE A 173 1.19 -16.85 7.86
C ILE A 173 0.53 -16.67 6.48
N ALA A 174 -0.78 -16.36 6.45
CA ALA A 174 -1.52 -16.14 5.21
C ALA A 174 -0.94 -14.97 4.40
N LEU A 175 -0.61 -13.86 5.06
CA LEU A 175 0.04 -12.69 4.45
C LEU A 175 1.41 -13.06 3.86
N CYS A 176 2.24 -13.82 4.58
CA CYS A 176 3.52 -14.29 4.05
C CYS A 176 3.34 -15.19 2.82
N HIS A 177 2.37 -16.10 2.83
CA HIS A 177 2.07 -16.92 1.66
C HIS A 177 1.62 -16.07 0.47
N MET A 178 0.82 -15.03 0.70
CA MET A 178 0.37 -14.11 -0.34
C MET A 178 1.54 -13.33 -0.94
N LEU A 179 2.39 -12.73 -0.10
CA LEU A 179 3.58 -11.96 -0.51
C LEU A 179 4.64 -12.84 -1.20
N ALA A 180 4.73 -14.12 -0.84
CA ALA A 180 5.58 -15.10 -1.50
C ALA A 180 5.02 -15.63 -2.83
N GLY A 181 3.85 -15.15 -3.28
CA GLY A 181 3.17 -15.62 -4.49
C GLY A 181 2.53 -17.01 -4.39
N ARG A 182 2.40 -17.56 -3.17
CA ARG A 182 1.83 -18.89 -2.89
C ARG A 182 0.33 -18.78 -2.63
N THR A 183 -0.39 -18.21 -3.60
CA THR A 183 -1.80 -17.79 -3.45
C THR A 183 -2.74 -18.92 -3.00
N GLN A 184 -2.50 -20.16 -3.43
CA GLN A 184 -3.32 -21.30 -3.00
C GLN A 184 -3.18 -21.60 -1.50
N ALA A 185 -1.97 -21.50 -0.95
CA ALA A 185 -1.73 -21.68 0.48
C ALA A 185 -2.28 -20.49 1.26
N ALA A 186 -2.09 -19.27 0.74
CA ALA A 186 -2.66 -18.06 1.32
C ALA A 186 -4.18 -18.14 1.45
N LEU A 187 -4.88 -18.64 0.43
CA LEU A 187 -6.33 -18.85 0.46
C LEU A 187 -6.74 -19.77 1.62
N HIS A 188 -6.08 -20.91 1.78
CA HIS A 188 -6.36 -21.85 2.87
C HIS A 188 -6.21 -21.18 4.25
N ASP A 189 -5.13 -20.43 4.44
CA ASP A 189 -4.82 -19.79 5.72
C ASP A 189 -5.71 -18.57 5.98
N PHE A 190 -6.08 -17.80 4.97
CA PHE A 190 -7.09 -16.73 5.10
C PHE A 190 -8.47 -17.28 5.45
N GLU A 191 -8.87 -18.40 4.88
CA GLU A 191 -10.12 -19.07 5.25
C GLU A 191 -10.10 -19.56 6.71
N ALA A 192 -8.96 -20.09 7.17
CA ALA A 192 -8.78 -20.45 8.57
C ALA A 192 -8.85 -19.21 9.48
N ALA A 193 -8.14 -18.13 9.12
CA ALA A 193 -8.16 -16.86 9.83
C ALA A 193 -9.58 -16.29 9.95
N ALA A 194 -10.35 -16.28 8.85
CA ALA A 194 -11.72 -15.77 8.82
C ALA A 194 -12.67 -16.61 9.69
N ARG A 195 -12.50 -17.93 9.74
CA ARG A 195 -13.28 -18.80 10.65
C ARG A 195 -12.97 -18.54 12.12
N MET A 196 -11.70 -18.26 12.45
CA MET A 196 -11.26 -18.00 13.82
C MET A 196 -11.62 -16.59 14.29
N MET A 197 -11.68 -15.63 13.36
CA MET A 197 -11.90 -14.22 13.62
C MET A 197 -13.04 -13.65 12.75
N PRO A 198 -14.28 -14.15 12.86
CA PRO A 198 -15.36 -13.77 11.96
C PRO A 198 -15.79 -12.29 12.07
N GLY A 199 -15.45 -11.61 13.16
CA GLY A 199 -15.72 -10.17 13.36
C GLY A 199 -14.62 -9.24 12.87
N ARG A 200 -13.57 -9.75 12.21
CA ARG A 200 -12.43 -8.95 11.72
C ARG A 200 -12.60 -8.58 10.25
N ALA A 201 -12.99 -7.34 10.00
CA ALA A 201 -13.22 -6.81 8.66
C ALA A 201 -11.94 -6.85 7.79
N ASP A 202 -10.78 -6.55 8.37
CA ASP A 202 -9.48 -6.63 7.70
C ASP A 202 -9.15 -8.04 7.21
N VAL A 203 -9.48 -9.08 7.99
CA VAL A 203 -9.29 -10.48 7.60
C VAL A 203 -10.20 -10.85 6.43
N LEU A 204 -11.48 -10.46 6.47
CA LEU A 204 -12.41 -10.70 5.37
C LEU A 204 -12.02 -9.97 4.09
N ALA A 205 -11.49 -8.74 4.19
CA ALA A 205 -10.99 -8.00 3.04
C ALA A 205 -9.80 -8.71 2.37
N GLN A 206 -8.87 -9.25 3.17
CA GLN A 206 -7.75 -10.06 2.65
C GLN A 206 -8.23 -11.35 1.98
N LEU A 207 -9.17 -12.07 2.61
CA LEU A 207 -9.77 -13.27 2.04
C LEU A 207 -10.48 -12.98 0.71
N ALA A 208 -11.33 -11.95 0.67
CA ALA A 208 -12.06 -11.55 -0.53
C ALA A 208 -11.10 -11.12 -1.65
N HIS A 209 -10.02 -10.40 -1.33
CA HIS A 209 -9.00 -10.05 -2.30
C HIS A 209 -8.25 -11.28 -2.83
N CYS A 210 -7.88 -12.23 -1.97
CA CYS A 210 -7.25 -13.49 -2.37
C CYS A 210 -8.17 -14.32 -3.28
N GLN A 211 -9.48 -14.37 -2.98
CA GLN A 211 -10.48 -15.02 -3.83
C GLN A 211 -10.64 -14.32 -5.18
N ALA A 212 -10.61 -12.98 -5.22
CA ALA A 212 -10.60 -12.20 -6.45
C ALA A 212 -9.37 -12.52 -7.32
N MET A 213 -8.19 -12.59 -6.69
CA MET A 213 -6.94 -12.95 -7.34
C MET A 213 -6.96 -14.35 -7.97
N MET A 214 -7.77 -15.26 -7.42
CA MET A 214 -7.96 -16.62 -7.91
C MET A 214 -9.20 -16.79 -8.80
N CYS A 215 -9.92 -15.71 -9.12
CA CYS A 215 -11.17 -15.72 -9.88
C CYS A 215 -12.26 -16.63 -9.25
N LEU A 216 -12.35 -16.68 -7.92
CA LEU A 216 -13.34 -17.46 -7.18
C LEU A 216 -14.59 -16.59 -6.88
N HIS A 217 -15.32 -16.19 -7.91
CA HIS A 217 -16.33 -15.13 -7.82
C HIS A 217 -17.48 -15.38 -6.84
N ASP A 218 -18.05 -16.58 -6.78
CA ASP A 218 -19.13 -16.88 -5.84
C ASP A 218 -18.66 -16.74 -4.38
N ARG A 219 -17.48 -17.30 -4.09
CA ARG A 219 -16.85 -17.25 -2.75
C ARG A 219 -16.45 -15.82 -2.38
N GLN A 220 -15.95 -15.06 -3.36
CA GLN A 220 -15.65 -13.65 -3.22
C GLN A 220 -16.91 -12.85 -2.89
N GLN A 221 -18.02 -13.11 -3.57
CA GLN A 221 -19.28 -12.41 -3.35
C GLN A 221 -19.78 -12.63 -1.92
N ASP A 222 -19.73 -13.87 -1.41
CA ASP A 222 -20.09 -14.18 -0.02
C ASP A 222 -19.22 -13.43 0.98
N SER A 223 -17.91 -13.40 0.74
CA SER A 223 -16.95 -12.71 1.61
C SER A 223 -17.14 -11.18 1.57
N VAL A 224 -17.46 -10.61 0.40
CA VAL A 224 -17.79 -9.19 0.22
C VAL A 224 -19.11 -8.83 0.91
N HIS A 225 -20.12 -9.70 0.86
CA HIS A 225 -21.37 -9.50 1.59
C HIS A 225 -21.14 -9.49 3.10
N ALA A 226 -20.39 -10.47 3.62
CA ALA A 226 -20.04 -10.53 5.04
C ALA A 226 -19.23 -9.30 5.48
N LEU A 227 -18.24 -8.88 4.68
CA LEU A 227 -17.47 -7.67 4.92
C LEU A 227 -18.37 -6.42 4.91
N SER A 228 -19.26 -6.28 3.94
CA SER A 228 -20.17 -5.12 3.85
C SER A 228 -21.11 -5.03 5.06
N ALA A 229 -21.56 -6.17 5.58
CA ALA A 229 -22.35 -6.23 6.81
C ALA A 229 -21.55 -5.72 8.03
N LEU A 230 -20.29 -6.16 8.19
CA LEU A 230 -19.41 -5.67 9.26
C LEU A 230 -19.11 -4.17 9.13
N LEU A 231 -18.83 -3.69 7.92
CA LEU A 231 -18.53 -2.26 7.68
C LEU A 231 -19.75 -1.36 7.96
N SER A 232 -20.96 -1.90 7.82
CA SER A 232 -22.20 -1.18 8.13
C SER A 232 -22.42 -1.01 9.63
N ASP A 233 -21.84 -1.88 10.47
CA ASP A 233 -21.91 -1.78 11.91
C ASP A 233 -20.91 -0.73 12.44
N LYS A 234 -21.45 0.35 13.00
CA LYS A 234 -20.65 1.46 13.54
C LYS A 234 -19.94 1.11 14.85
N GLN A 235 -20.33 0.03 15.54
CA GLN A 235 -19.76 -0.37 16.83
C GLN A 235 -18.66 -1.45 16.69
N ALA A 236 -18.55 -2.11 15.52
CA ALA A 236 -17.86 -3.40 15.39
C ALA A 236 -16.52 -3.39 14.61
N ILE A 237 -15.73 -2.30 14.59
CA ILE A 237 -14.47 -2.31 13.82
C ILE A 237 -13.24 -2.05 14.70
N PRO A 238 -12.70 -3.08 15.39
CA PRO A 238 -11.40 -2.97 16.07
C PRO A 238 -10.21 -2.83 15.10
N ALA A 239 -10.36 -3.22 13.83
CA ALA A 239 -9.30 -3.16 12.81
C ALA A 239 -9.88 -2.79 11.44
N ALA A 240 -9.57 -1.58 10.96
CA ALA A 240 -10.03 -1.09 9.66
C ALA A 240 -9.27 -1.80 8.53
N PRO A 241 -9.96 -2.33 7.49
CA PRO A 241 -9.29 -2.93 6.34
C PRO A 241 -8.37 -1.94 5.62
N GLU A 242 -7.31 -2.48 5.01
CA GLU A 242 -6.41 -1.70 4.16
C GLU A 242 -7.16 -1.07 2.96
N PRO A 243 -7.04 0.26 2.73
CA PRO A 243 -7.78 0.97 1.67
C PRO A 243 -7.56 0.40 0.26
N PHE A 244 -6.36 -0.10 -0.06
CA PHE A 244 -6.12 -0.75 -1.36
C PHE A 244 -6.99 -1.98 -1.58
N LEU A 245 -7.15 -2.83 -0.57
CA LEU A 245 -7.99 -4.03 -0.69
C LEU A 245 -9.44 -3.64 -0.97
N LEU A 246 -9.98 -2.67 -0.21
CA LEU A 246 -11.33 -2.15 -0.42
C LEU A 246 -11.54 -1.62 -1.84
N SER A 247 -10.50 -0.98 -2.40
CA SER A 247 -10.53 -0.43 -3.76
C SER A 247 -10.58 -1.50 -4.86
N THR A 248 -10.21 -2.75 -4.55
CA THR A 248 -10.31 -3.90 -5.47
C THR A 248 -11.63 -4.66 -5.39
N LEU A 249 -12.49 -4.33 -4.41
CA LEU A 249 -13.69 -5.08 -4.10
C LEU A 249 -14.97 -4.30 -4.46
N ALA A 250 -16.01 -5.04 -4.85
CA ALA A 250 -17.33 -4.51 -5.18
C ALA A 250 -18.16 -4.17 -3.93
N ILE A 251 -17.62 -3.34 -3.05
CA ILE A 251 -18.29 -2.83 -1.84
C ILE A 251 -18.99 -1.51 -2.19
N PRO A 252 -20.18 -1.20 -1.62
CA PRO A 252 -20.82 0.11 -1.79
C PRO A 252 -19.90 1.28 -1.39
N GLU A 253 -19.86 2.33 -2.22
CA GLU A 253 -18.95 3.47 -2.04
C GLU A 253 -19.05 4.18 -0.68
N PRO A 254 -20.24 4.44 -0.12
CA PRO A 254 -20.33 5.07 1.20
C PRO A 254 -19.67 4.24 2.31
N LEU A 255 -19.74 2.90 2.23
CA LEU A 255 -19.08 2.01 3.18
C LEU A 255 -17.57 2.03 2.99
N LYS A 256 -17.09 2.05 1.74
CA LYS A 256 -15.66 2.19 1.44
C LYS A 256 -15.10 3.51 1.95
N ALA A 257 -15.76 4.63 1.64
CA ALA A 257 -15.34 5.96 2.10
C ALA A 257 -15.25 6.03 3.63
N GLU A 258 -16.26 5.52 4.35
CA GLU A 258 -16.26 5.46 5.80
C GLU A 258 -15.13 4.58 6.37
N ALA A 259 -14.87 3.41 5.77
CA ALA A 259 -13.78 2.53 6.20
C ALA A 259 -12.41 3.17 5.97
N ILE A 260 -12.19 3.80 4.82
CA ILE A 260 -10.96 4.55 4.49
C ILE A 260 -10.79 5.72 5.46
N ARG A 261 -11.86 6.46 5.77
CA ARG A 261 -11.85 7.54 6.76
C ARG A 261 -11.40 7.06 8.14
N ARG A 262 -11.92 5.92 8.62
CA ARG A 262 -11.49 5.33 9.90
C ARG A 262 -10.03 4.91 9.88
N HIS A 263 -9.58 4.30 8.78
CA HIS A 263 -8.17 3.92 8.61
C HIS A 263 -7.24 5.15 8.67
N GLY A 264 -7.56 6.21 7.92
CA GLY A 264 -6.82 7.48 7.97
C GLY A 264 -6.83 8.13 9.36
N GLN A 265 -7.96 8.08 10.08
CA GLN A 265 -8.06 8.58 11.46
C GLN A 265 -7.21 7.78 12.45
N ALA A 266 -7.14 6.46 12.30
CA ALA A 266 -6.30 5.62 13.16
C ALA A 266 -4.83 6.00 13.01
N ILE A 267 -4.36 6.20 11.77
CA ILE A 267 -3.00 6.68 11.50
C ILE A 267 -2.78 8.10 12.05
N ALA A 268 -3.72 9.03 11.80
CA ALA A 268 -3.58 10.39 12.32
C ALA A 268 -3.52 10.41 13.86
N SER A 269 -4.28 9.53 14.52
CA SER A 269 -4.32 9.41 15.97
C SER A 269 -3.04 8.78 16.54
N SER A 270 -2.48 7.76 15.89
CA SER A 270 -1.19 7.17 16.29
C SER A 270 -0.03 8.15 16.17
N HIS A 271 -0.16 9.17 15.31
CA HIS A 271 0.81 10.24 15.13
C HIS A 271 0.43 11.58 15.79
N ALA A 272 -0.65 11.66 16.56
CA ALA A 272 -1.16 12.94 17.09
C ALA A 272 -0.17 13.66 18.01
N THR A 273 0.64 12.92 18.76
CA THR A 273 1.68 13.45 19.67
C THR A 273 3.04 13.60 18.98
N THR A 274 3.16 13.21 17.71
CA THR A 274 4.40 13.29 16.97
C THR A 274 4.74 14.77 16.69
N PRO A 275 5.93 15.26 17.09
CA PRO A 275 6.32 16.63 16.79
C PRO A 275 6.34 16.86 15.28
N ARG A 276 5.70 17.94 14.82
CA ARG A 276 5.85 18.41 13.45
C ARG A 276 7.27 18.90 13.24
N CYS A 277 7.80 18.69 12.03
CA CYS A 277 9.09 19.22 11.64
C CYS A 277 9.09 20.75 11.71
N SER A 278 10.18 21.32 12.22
CA SER A 278 10.41 22.77 12.10
C SER A 278 10.86 23.06 10.68
N ILE A 279 9.92 23.48 9.84
CA ILE A 279 10.22 23.87 8.46
C ILE A 279 10.69 25.33 8.51
N GLY A 280 11.99 25.56 8.33
CA GLY A 280 12.53 26.92 8.25
C GLY A 280 11.98 27.64 7.01
N VAL A 281 11.55 28.90 7.18
CA VAL A 281 11.18 29.74 6.03
C VAL A 281 12.44 30.02 5.21
N ARG A 282 12.43 29.59 3.95
CA ARG A 282 13.51 29.90 3.02
C ARG A 282 13.43 31.40 2.69
N PRO A 283 14.49 32.20 2.92
CA PRO A 283 14.45 33.64 2.64
C PRO A 283 14.19 33.86 1.15
N ALA A 284 13.21 34.70 0.82
CA ALA A 284 12.84 34.97 -0.57
C ALA A 284 14.03 35.63 -1.31
N GLN A 285 14.58 34.92 -2.29
CA GLN A 285 15.64 35.42 -3.16
C GLN A 285 15.17 35.55 -4.62
N PRO A 286 15.66 36.56 -5.36
CA PRO A 286 15.42 36.63 -6.81
C PRO A 286 15.91 35.35 -7.50
N MET A 287 15.07 34.77 -8.37
CA MET A 287 15.36 33.52 -9.11
C MET A 287 15.52 32.25 -8.26
N GLN A 288 14.93 32.22 -7.07
CA GLN A 288 14.92 31.01 -6.26
C GLN A 288 14.05 29.91 -6.89
N ARG A 289 14.66 28.75 -7.17
CA ARG A 289 13.95 27.57 -7.68
C ARG A 289 13.04 26.95 -6.62
N ILE A 290 11.86 26.50 -7.04
CA ILE A 290 10.90 25.75 -6.23
C ILE A 290 11.38 24.31 -6.09
N ARG A 291 11.43 23.79 -4.87
CA ARG A 291 11.88 22.43 -4.56
C ARG A 291 10.71 21.47 -4.51
N ILE A 292 10.74 20.46 -5.38
CA ILE A 292 9.73 19.39 -5.44
C ILE A 292 10.37 18.11 -4.92
N GLY A 293 9.76 17.48 -3.91
CA GLY A 293 10.15 16.16 -3.41
C GLY A 293 9.18 15.09 -3.87
N TYR A 294 9.68 13.94 -4.32
CA TYR A 294 8.87 12.76 -4.63
C TYR A 294 9.20 11.63 -3.67
N LEU A 295 8.18 11.13 -2.97
CA LEU A 295 8.29 10.07 -1.96
C LEU A 295 7.62 8.80 -2.50
N SER A 296 8.37 7.70 -2.68
CA SER A 296 7.79 6.48 -3.25
C SER A 296 8.51 5.21 -2.81
N ALA A 297 7.76 4.12 -2.64
CA ALA A 297 8.30 2.76 -2.55
C ALA A 297 8.51 2.11 -3.93
N ASP A 298 8.09 2.77 -5.01
CA ASP A 298 7.84 2.13 -6.30
C ASP A 298 8.69 2.69 -7.46
N PHE A 299 9.84 3.28 -7.17
CA PHE A 299 10.77 3.77 -8.19
C PHE A 299 11.47 2.63 -9.00
N GLY A 300 11.38 1.37 -8.55
CA GLY A 300 12.00 0.20 -9.20
C GLY A 300 11.19 -0.41 -10.35
N GLU A 301 11.30 -1.73 -10.54
CA GLU A 301 10.51 -2.52 -11.53
C GLU A 301 9.04 -2.67 -11.09
N HIS A 302 8.35 -1.54 -11.02
CA HIS A 302 6.95 -1.44 -10.65
C HIS A 302 6.14 -0.68 -11.71
N ALA A 303 4.81 -0.84 -11.69
CA ALA A 303 3.92 -0.15 -12.61
C ALA A 303 4.11 1.38 -12.54
N VAL A 304 4.30 1.95 -11.34
CA VAL A 304 4.59 3.38 -11.16
C VAL A 304 5.96 3.73 -11.74
N GLY A 305 7.02 3.01 -11.36
CA GLY A 305 8.39 3.24 -11.82
C GLY A 305 8.53 3.28 -13.35
N THR A 306 7.84 2.38 -14.05
CA THR A 306 7.84 2.38 -15.53
C THR A 306 7.22 3.65 -16.13
N LEU A 307 6.12 4.15 -15.55
CA LEU A 307 5.43 5.37 -16.01
C LEU A 307 6.24 6.64 -15.78
N VAL A 308 6.97 6.71 -14.67
CA VAL A 308 7.75 7.91 -14.27
C VAL A 308 9.22 7.88 -14.70
N SER A 309 9.65 6.85 -15.41
CA SER A 309 11.07 6.63 -15.76
C SER A 309 11.77 7.82 -16.43
N ARG A 310 11.03 8.69 -17.14
CA ARG A 310 11.56 9.95 -17.71
C ARG A 310 10.92 11.23 -17.15
N HIS A 311 9.97 11.08 -16.23
CA HIS A 311 9.19 12.20 -15.69
C HIS A 311 10.08 13.19 -14.94
N PHE A 312 10.90 12.69 -14.00
CA PHE A 312 11.69 13.55 -13.12
C PHE A 312 12.68 14.41 -13.90
N ALA A 313 13.40 13.83 -14.87
CA ALA A 313 14.35 14.53 -15.74
C ALA A 313 13.70 15.63 -16.60
N ALA A 314 12.39 15.55 -16.86
CA ALA A 314 11.68 16.45 -17.77
C ALA A 314 11.15 17.73 -17.09
N HIS A 315 11.40 17.90 -15.80
CA HIS A 315 11.06 19.12 -15.09
C HIS A 315 11.95 20.30 -15.51
N ASP A 316 11.40 21.51 -15.52
CA ASP A 316 12.13 22.72 -15.90
C ASP A 316 13.12 23.14 -14.80
N ARG A 317 14.38 22.72 -14.96
CA ARG A 317 15.47 22.98 -14.02
C ARG A 317 15.84 24.45 -13.85
N SER A 318 15.36 25.34 -14.72
CA SER A 318 15.53 26.79 -14.54
C SER A 318 14.61 27.36 -13.45
N ARG A 319 13.52 26.65 -13.12
CA ARG A 319 12.50 27.08 -12.15
C ARG A 319 12.32 26.12 -10.99
N PHE A 320 12.68 24.85 -11.19
CA PHE A 320 12.47 23.77 -10.23
C PHE A 320 13.77 23.03 -9.90
N GLU A 321 13.85 22.54 -8.67
CA GLU A 321 14.88 21.61 -8.19
C GLU A 321 14.15 20.37 -7.68
N VAL A 322 14.55 19.17 -8.12
CA VAL A 322 13.77 17.94 -7.99
C VAL A 322 14.49 16.91 -7.14
N PHE A 323 13.81 16.45 -6.09
CA PHE A 323 14.31 15.54 -5.07
C PHE A 323 13.56 14.22 -5.10
N GLY A 324 14.27 13.11 -4.91
CA GLY A 324 13.70 11.77 -4.85
C GLY A 324 14.02 11.09 -3.52
N TYR A 325 13.01 10.50 -2.88
CA TYR A 325 13.13 9.76 -1.62
C TYR A 325 12.56 8.35 -1.80
N SER A 326 13.45 7.36 -1.94
CA SER A 326 13.07 5.95 -2.11
C SER A 326 12.75 5.30 -0.77
N LEU A 327 11.61 4.63 -0.68
CA LEU A 327 11.17 3.88 0.50
C LEU A 327 11.44 2.36 0.38
N SER A 328 11.96 1.91 -0.75
CA SER A 328 12.22 0.50 -1.03
C SER A 328 13.69 0.15 -0.96
N ASN A 329 14.00 -1.05 -0.46
CA ASN A 329 15.34 -1.63 -0.46
C ASN A 329 15.85 -1.99 -1.86
N GLU A 330 14.98 -1.96 -2.87
CA GLU A 330 15.38 -2.17 -4.27
C GLU A 330 15.78 -0.84 -4.89
N LEU A 331 17.06 -0.72 -5.25
CA LEU A 331 17.56 0.48 -5.91
C LEU A 331 16.94 0.65 -7.30
N PRO A 332 16.47 1.86 -7.64
CA PRO A 332 15.96 2.15 -8.98
C PRO A 332 17.04 2.06 -10.06
N SER A 333 16.60 2.06 -11.32
CA SER A 333 17.54 2.14 -12.45
C SER A 333 18.38 3.43 -12.39
N PRO A 334 19.67 3.40 -12.79
CA PRO A 334 20.52 4.59 -12.79
C PRO A 334 19.92 5.79 -13.52
N GLY A 335 19.29 5.57 -14.68
CA GLY A 335 18.68 6.65 -15.47
C GLY A 335 17.49 7.33 -14.77
N LEU A 336 16.78 6.63 -13.88
CA LEU A 336 15.73 7.25 -13.06
C LEU A 336 16.33 8.13 -11.96
N ILE A 337 17.41 7.65 -11.31
CA ILE A 337 18.14 8.37 -10.27
C ILE A 337 18.76 9.66 -10.85
N GLU A 338 19.38 9.58 -12.03
CA GLU A 338 19.94 10.72 -12.76
C GLU A 338 18.89 11.77 -13.15
N GLY A 339 17.60 11.41 -13.14
CA GLY A 339 16.52 12.36 -13.35
C GLY A 339 16.29 13.34 -12.19
N PHE A 340 16.85 13.07 -11.01
CA PHE A 340 16.76 13.94 -9.84
C PHE A 340 17.99 14.83 -9.70
N ASP A 341 17.80 16.04 -9.17
CA ASP A 341 18.93 16.88 -8.73
C ASP A 341 19.57 16.29 -7.47
N ARG A 342 18.76 15.71 -6.57
CA ARG A 342 19.19 14.99 -5.37
C ARG A 342 18.32 13.77 -5.13
N PHE A 343 18.95 12.64 -4.82
CA PHE A 343 18.26 11.38 -4.56
C PHE A 343 18.74 10.79 -3.25
N LEU A 344 17.81 10.35 -2.41
CA LEU A 344 18.08 9.66 -1.15
C LEU A 344 17.42 8.28 -1.18
N ASP A 345 18.25 7.25 -1.02
CA ASP A 345 17.77 5.94 -0.62
C ASP A 345 17.46 5.97 0.88
N ALA A 346 16.18 5.99 1.22
CA ALA A 346 15.68 6.17 2.58
C ALA A 346 15.08 4.89 3.16
N ALA A 347 15.28 3.73 2.53
CA ALA A 347 14.69 2.48 2.96
C ALA A 347 15.11 2.08 4.38
N THR A 348 16.32 2.43 4.79
CA THR A 348 16.87 2.12 6.12
C THR A 348 16.63 3.19 7.18
N LEU A 349 16.11 4.37 6.79
CA LEU A 349 15.83 5.46 7.73
C LEU A 349 14.49 5.24 8.42
N ASP A 350 14.39 5.54 9.71
CA ASP A 350 13.09 5.61 10.40
C ASP A 350 12.29 6.85 9.95
N ASP A 351 11.00 6.90 10.32
CA ASP A 351 10.09 7.95 9.85
C ASP A 351 10.52 9.34 10.32
N ALA A 352 11.10 9.42 11.53
CA ALA A 352 11.52 10.68 12.13
C ALA A 352 12.75 11.25 11.42
N SER A 353 13.73 10.40 11.17
CA SER A 353 14.98 10.72 10.49
C SER A 353 14.71 11.12 9.05
N LEU A 354 13.86 10.38 8.33
CA LEU A 354 13.49 10.72 6.96
C LEU A 354 12.74 12.07 6.90
N ALA A 355 11.76 12.29 7.78
CA ALA A 355 11.06 13.56 7.83
C ALA A 355 12.00 14.74 8.16
N ALA A 356 12.96 14.55 9.06
CA ALA A 356 13.97 15.57 9.36
C ALA A 356 14.84 15.89 8.15
N HIS A 357 15.32 14.87 7.41
CA HIS A 357 16.09 15.08 6.18
C HIS A 357 15.29 15.85 5.12
N ILE A 358 14.01 15.50 4.90
CA ILE A 358 13.14 16.22 3.96
C ILE A 358 12.96 17.68 4.38
N ALA A 359 12.82 17.95 5.68
CA ALA A 359 12.70 19.31 6.21
C ALA A 359 14.01 20.12 6.07
N GLU A 360 15.17 19.47 6.27
CA GLU A 360 16.50 20.07 6.05
C GLU A 360 16.75 20.41 4.57
N ASP A 361 16.24 19.59 3.66
CA ASP A 361 16.24 19.87 2.22
C ASP A 361 15.32 21.05 1.85
N ARG A 362 14.46 21.51 2.77
CA ARG A 362 13.51 22.63 2.58
C ARG A 362 12.67 22.45 1.33
N ILE A 363 12.07 21.27 1.19
CA ILE A 363 11.13 20.95 0.12
C ILE A 363 9.92 21.87 0.21
N ASP A 364 9.56 22.52 -0.91
CA ASP A 364 8.41 23.43 -0.97
C ASP A 364 7.12 22.64 -1.22
N VAL A 365 7.17 21.60 -2.08
CA VAL A 365 6.04 20.69 -2.34
C VAL A 365 6.52 19.25 -2.29
N LEU A 366 5.98 18.46 -1.36
CA LEU A 366 6.24 17.02 -1.26
C LEU A 366 5.07 16.24 -1.90
N ILE A 367 5.39 15.33 -2.82
CA ILE A 367 4.43 14.51 -3.54
C ILE A 367 4.57 13.07 -3.06
N ASP A 368 3.55 12.58 -2.35
CA ASP A 368 3.38 11.19 -1.96
C ASP A 368 2.91 10.37 -3.17
N MET A 369 3.74 9.42 -3.58
CA MET A 369 3.47 8.50 -4.68
C MET A 369 3.13 7.09 -4.22
N ALA A 370 2.91 6.88 -2.93
CA ALA A 370 2.50 5.59 -2.38
C ALA A 370 0.99 5.61 -2.04
N GLY A 371 0.54 6.57 -1.22
CA GLY A 371 -0.82 6.55 -0.68
C GLY A 371 -1.03 5.37 0.26
N PHE A 372 -2.08 4.56 0.07
CA PHE A 372 -2.34 3.36 0.88
C PHE A 372 -1.94 2.06 0.19
N THR A 373 -0.75 2.04 -0.41
CA THR A 373 -0.18 0.85 -1.04
C THR A 373 0.94 0.25 -0.17
N LEU A 374 1.40 -0.94 -0.55
CA LEU A 374 2.49 -1.63 0.14
C LEU A 374 3.76 -0.75 0.13
N GLY A 375 4.37 -0.56 1.31
CA GLY A 375 5.58 0.25 1.46
C GLY A 375 5.32 1.75 1.68
N ALA A 376 4.06 2.19 1.72
CA ALA A 376 3.72 3.55 2.11
C ALA A 376 4.18 3.87 3.55
N ARG A 377 4.58 5.11 3.78
CA ARG A 377 5.06 5.60 5.08
C ARG A 377 4.33 6.87 5.52
N PRO A 378 3.03 6.79 5.86
CA PRO A 378 2.24 7.97 6.23
C PRO A 378 2.76 8.67 7.48
N GLY A 379 3.50 7.98 8.37
CA GLY A 379 4.12 8.59 9.54
C GLY A 379 5.20 9.64 9.22
N VAL A 380 5.87 9.53 8.06
CA VAL A 380 6.74 10.60 7.53
C VAL A 380 5.92 11.84 7.20
N LEU A 381 4.79 11.66 6.51
CA LEU A 381 3.91 12.75 6.07
C LEU A 381 3.15 13.40 7.23
N CYS A 382 2.78 12.63 8.26
CA CYS A 382 2.14 13.14 9.48
C CYS A 382 3.02 14.14 10.23
N ARG A 383 4.35 14.01 10.10
CA ARG A 383 5.32 14.96 10.66
C ARG A 383 5.37 16.30 9.92
N ARG A 384 4.67 16.41 8.78
CA ARG A 384 4.62 17.62 7.95
C ARG A 384 6.02 18.17 7.62
N PRO A 385 6.92 17.39 6.98
CA PRO A 385 8.25 17.88 6.63
C PRO A 385 8.29 18.91 5.48
N ALA A 386 7.17 19.11 4.78
CA ALA A 386 7.02 20.14 3.75
C ALA A 386 5.75 20.98 3.97
N PRO A 387 5.71 22.25 3.53
CA PRO A 387 4.56 23.12 3.74
C PRO A 387 3.35 22.69 2.90
N LEU A 388 3.57 22.13 1.70
CA LEU A 388 2.55 21.50 0.87
C LEU A 388 2.86 20.01 0.67
N GLN A 389 1.86 19.15 0.85
CA GLN A 389 1.95 17.70 0.69
C GLN A 389 0.79 17.17 -0.14
N TRP A 390 1.06 16.57 -1.30
CA TRP A 390 0.02 16.10 -2.22
C TRP A 390 0.15 14.61 -2.51
N GLY A 391 -0.98 13.91 -2.67
CA GLY A 391 -0.99 12.52 -3.13
C GLY A 391 -1.06 12.45 -4.67
N TRP A 392 -0.33 11.54 -5.29
CA TRP A 392 -0.34 11.37 -6.76
C TRP A 392 0.00 9.94 -7.19
N LEU A 393 -0.71 9.44 -8.21
CA LEU A 393 -0.39 8.26 -9.01
C LEU A 393 -0.43 6.89 -8.31
N GLY A 394 0.22 6.70 -7.16
CA GLY A 394 0.32 5.40 -6.48
C GLY A 394 -1.04 4.85 -6.02
N PHE A 395 -1.88 5.72 -5.48
CA PHE A 395 -3.22 5.38 -5.03
C PHE A 395 -4.26 6.35 -5.61
N VAL A 396 -4.88 5.94 -6.72
CA VAL A 396 -5.84 6.76 -7.49
C VAL A 396 -7.27 6.57 -6.97
N HIS A 397 -7.46 6.84 -5.68
CA HIS A 397 -8.74 6.76 -5.00
C HIS A 397 -8.75 7.78 -3.85
N GLY A 398 -9.91 8.05 -3.26
CA GLY A 398 -9.98 8.96 -2.11
C GLY A 398 -9.30 8.37 -0.88
N GLN A 399 -8.64 9.23 -0.11
CA GLN A 399 -7.68 8.84 0.94
C GLN A 399 -8.13 9.21 2.35
N HIS A 400 -8.92 10.28 2.54
CA HIS A 400 -9.19 10.86 3.86
C HIS A 400 -7.90 11.12 4.68
N ALA A 401 -6.80 11.42 3.99
CA ALA A 401 -5.48 11.56 4.59
C ALA A 401 -5.31 12.99 5.09
N THR A 402 -5.59 13.23 6.37
CA THR A 402 -5.55 14.58 6.98
C THR A 402 -4.17 15.25 6.97
N TRP A 403 -3.11 14.51 6.67
CA TRP A 403 -1.74 15.02 6.48
C TRP A 403 -1.44 15.48 5.05
N LEU A 404 -2.31 15.18 4.08
CA LEU A 404 -2.23 15.68 2.71
C LEU A 404 -3.11 16.92 2.53
N ASP A 405 -2.61 17.89 1.77
CA ASP A 405 -3.35 19.10 1.40
C ASP A 405 -4.27 18.87 0.19
N GLY A 406 -4.09 17.74 -0.52
CA GLY A 406 -4.95 17.30 -1.60
C GLY A 406 -4.37 16.13 -2.39
N VAL A 407 -5.15 15.64 -3.35
CA VAL A 407 -4.77 14.58 -4.29
C VAL A 407 -4.82 15.10 -5.72
N LEU A 408 -3.80 14.78 -6.51
CA LEU A 408 -3.74 15.15 -7.93
C LEU A 408 -4.62 14.22 -8.75
N LEU A 409 -5.63 14.78 -9.43
CA LEU A 409 -6.49 14.07 -10.38
C LEU A 409 -6.76 14.96 -11.61
N ASP A 410 -7.12 14.35 -12.74
CA ASP A 410 -7.56 15.07 -13.93
C ASP A 410 -9.10 15.11 -14.05
N ALA A 411 -9.61 15.97 -14.93
CA ALA A 411 -11.05 16.17 -15.13
C ALA A 411 -11.76 15.00 -15.81
N ASN A 412 -11.04 14.09 -16.46
CA ASN A 412 -11.62 12.91 -17.09
C ASN A 412 -11.75 11.73 -16.11
N ILE A 413 -10.85 11.64 -15.12
CA ILE A 413 -10.91 10.65 -14.03
C ILE A 413 -11.96 11.06 -12.99
N GLN A 414 -11.92 12.33 -12.56
CA GLN A 414 -12.90 12.90 -11.64
C GLN A 414 -13.52 14.16 -12.26
N PRO A 415 -14.60 14.01 -13.05
CA PRO A 415 -15.36 15.13 -13.61
C PRO A 415 -15.78 16.14 -12.54
N VAL A 416 -15.88 17.41 -12.94
CA VAL A 416 -16.21 18.51 -12.01
C VAL A 416 -17.56 18.29 -11.33
N ASP A 417 -18.53 17.74 -12.04
CA ASP A 417 -19.90 17.51 -11.56
C ASP A 417 -20.10 16.13 -10.93
N ALA A 418 -19.06 15.28 -10.91
CA ALA A 418 -19.14 13.96 -10.31
C ALA A 418 -19.02 14.07 -8.78
N GLU A 419 -19.86 13.33 -8.07
CA GLU A 419 -19.83 13.24 -6.61
C GLU A 419 -18.43 12.80 -6.12
N TRP A 420 -17.95 13.45 -5.07
CA TRP A 420 -16.70 13.13 -4.38
C TRP A 420 -16.98 12.94 -2.90
N LEU A 421 -17.02 11.68 -2.47
CA LEU A 421 -17.40 11.30 -1.09
C LEU A 421 -16.27 11.50 -0.06
N TYR A 422 -15.11 11.96 -0.50
CA TYR A 422 -13.90 12.01 0.31
C TYR A 422 -13.58 13.43 0.77
N THR A 423 -12.88 13.53 1.90
CA THR A 423 -12.48 14.85 2.44
C THR A 423 -11.26 15.43 1.74
N ASP A 424 -10.53 14.63 0.96
CA ASP A 424 -9.35 15.11 0.24
C ASP A 424 -9.76 16.15 -0.79
N ARG A 425 -9.02 17.26 -0.84
CA ARG A 425 -9.19 18.24 -1.90
C ARG A 425 -8.65 17.68 -3.22
N ILE A 426 -9.41 17.81 -4.29
CA ILE A 426 -8.91 17.49 -5.64
C ILE A 426 -8.08 18.67 -6.15
N ILE A 427 -6.79 18.40 -6.42
CA ILE A 427 -5.89 19.32 -7.11
C ILE A 427 -5.91 18.93 -8.59
N ARG A 428 -6.49 19.80 -9.42
CA ARG A 428 -6.83 19.43 -10.79
C ARG A 428 -5.64 19.61 -11.73
N LEU A 429 -5.14 18.51 -12.27
CA LEU A 429 -4.11 18.52 -13.31
C LEU A 429 -4.72 18.92 -14.66
N GLN A 430 -3.98 19.71 -15.43
CA GLN A 430 -4.29 19.96 -16.84
C GLN A 430 -3.90 18.74 -17.68
N GLY A 431 -4.81 18.25 -18.52
CA GLY A 431 -4.56 17.08 -19.37
C GLY A 431 -4.92 15.76 -18.69
N THR A 432 -3.94 14.87 -18.54
CA THR A 432 -4.12 13.53 -17.95
C THR A 432 -3.28 13.36 -16.69
N LEU A 433 -3.80 12.60 -15.72
CA LEU A 433 -3.13 12.18 -14.50
C LEU A 433 -1.83 11.44 -14.77
N PHE A 434 -1.79 10.66 -15.85
CA PHE A 434 -0.74 9.69 -16.07
C PHE A 434 0.50 10.32 -16.71
N PRO A 435 1.69 10.12 -16.11
CA PRO A 435 2.93 10.20 -16.86
C PRO A 435 3.04 8.99 -17.78
N ALA A 436 3.82 9.11 -18.84
CA ALA A 436 4.12 7.99 -19.72
C ALA A 436 5.51 8.18 -20.32
N ALA A 437 6.32 7.13 -20.26
CA ALA A 437 7.60 7.06 -20.96
C ALA A 437 7.43 6.29 -22.28
N PRO A 438 8.23 6.60 -23.32
CA PRO A 438 8.24 5.83 -24.54
C PRO A 438 8.47 4.34 -24.26
N VAL A 439 7.56 3.51 -24.76
CA VAL A 439 7.71 2.05 -24.70
C VAL A 439 8.44 1.56 -25.95
N ARG A 440 9.12 0.42 -25.83
CA ARG A 440 9.64 -0.29 -27.01
C ARG A 440 8.46 -0.63 -27.92
N ARG A 441 8.63 -0.45 -29.23
CA ARG A 441 7.70 -1.01 -30.21
C ARG A 441 7.86 -2.52 -30.29
N GLY A 442 6.79 -3.24 -29.98
CA GLY A 442 6.71 -4.68 -30.11
C GLY A 442 6.73 -5.15 -31.56
N ILE A 443 7.17 -6.40 -31.73
CA ILE A 443 7.11 -7.12 -33.00
C ILE A 443 5.87 -8.02 -32.97
N ARG A 444 5.03 -7.91 -34.00
CA ARG A 444 3.86 -8.78 -34.16
C ARG A 444 4.33 -10.18 -34.52
N ASP A 445 3.97 -11.16 -33.69
CA ASP A 445 4.31 -12.58 -33.87
C ASP A 445 3.18 -13.45 -33.30
N ARG A 446 2.23 -13.82 -34.17
CA ARG A 446 1.08 -14.64 -33.77
C ARG A 446 1.45 -16.10 -33.53
N ALA A 447 2.43 -16.61 -34.27
CA ALA A 447 2.91 -17.99 -34.14
C ALA A 447 3.48 -18.26 -32.74
N ARG A 448 4.25 -17.32 -32.18
CA ARG A 448 4.79 -17.43 -30.81
C ARG A 448 3.73 -17.63 -29.74
N PHE A 449 2.52 -17.10 -29.94
CA PHE A 449 1.41 -17.21 -28.99
C PHE A 449 0.35 -18.24 -29.40
N CYS A 450 0.64 -19.09 -30.41
CA CYS A 450 -0.30 -20.07 -30.95
C CYS A 450 -1.61 -19.44 -31.45
N LEU A 451 -1.54 -18.22 -31.99
CA LEU A 451 -2.69 -17.47 -32.51
C LEU A 451 -2.85 -17.68 -34.02
N PRO A 452 -4.08 -17.70 -34.56
CA PRO A 452 -4.30 -17.78 -36.00
C PRO A 452 -3.89 -16.49 -36.71
N GLU A 453 -3.29 -16.59 -37.90
CA GLU A 453 -2.71 -15.43 -38.60
C GLU A 453 -3.74 -14.41 -39.10
N ASN A 454 -4.94 -14.88 -39.48
CA ASN A 454 -5.97 -14.05 -40.12
C ASN A 454 -7.18 -13.69 -39.23
N ALA A 455 -7.17 -14.10 -37.95
CA ALA A 455 -8.26 -13.82 -37.03
C ALA A 455 -8.13 -12.45 -36.34
N VAL A 456 -9.20 -11.92 -35.74
CA VAL A 456 -9.06 -10.79 -34.81
C VAL A 456 -8.66 -11.31 -33.44
N VAL A 457 -7.63 -10.72 -32.81
CA VAL A 457 -7.18 -11.08 -31.47
C VAL A 457 -7.54 -9.97 -30.48
N LEU A 458 -8.55 -10.25 -29.67
CA LEU A 458 -8.94 -9.45 -28.50
C LEU A 458 -7.99 -9.76 -27.34
N ALA A 459 -7.78 -8.80 -26.44
CA ALA A 459 -6.80 -8.95 -25.37
C ALA A 459 -7.30 -8.39 -24.03
N SER A 460 -6.89 -9.01 -22.93
CA SER A 460 -6.92 -8.36 -21.62
C SER A 460 -5.72 -8.79 -20.77
N PHE A 461 -4.88 -7.82 -20.40
CA PHE A 461 -3.67 -8.07 -19.62
C PHE A 461 -3.75 -7.46 -18.21
N ASN A 462 -4.96 -7.34 -17.69
CA ASN A 462 -5.24 -6.83 -16.35
C ASN A 462 -4.87 -7.87 -15.28
N ASN A 463 -4.54 -7.40 -14.07
CA ASN A 463 -4.45 -8.26 -12.89
C ASN A 463 -5.80 -8.94 -12.61
N THR A 464 -5.77 -10.13 -12.02
CA THR A 464 -6.95 -10.98 -11.85
C THR A 464 -8.00 -10.41 -10.91
N TYR A 465 -7.61 -9.64 -9.88
CA TYR A 465 -8.57 -8.91 -9.03
C TYR A 465 -9.43 -7.88 -9.79
N LYS A 466 -9.08 -7.53 -11.03
CA LYS A 466 -9.87 -6.62 -11.89
C LYS A 466 -10.92 -7.36 -12.72
N LEU A 467 -10.84 -8.68 -12.79
CA LEU A 467 -11.68 -9.51 -13.65
C LEU A 467 -12.96 -9.88 -12.90
N SER A 468 -14.04 -9.14 -13.11
CA SER A 468 -15.33 -9.48 -12.49
C SER A 468 -16.05 -10.59 -13.28
N ALA A 469 -16.95 -11.32 -12.62
CA ALA A 469 -17.81 -12.29 -13.30
C ALA A 469 -18.59 -11.67 -14.48
N ALA A 470 -19.07 -10.44 -14.32
CA ALA A 470 -19.76 -9.68 -15.38
C ALA A 470 -18.86 -9.37 -16.58
N LEU A 471 -17.57 -9.10 -16.34
CA LEU A 471 -16.58 -8.88 -17.41
C LEU A 471 -16.32 -10.17 -18.18
N ILE A 472 -16.10 -11.29 -17.48
CA ILE A 472 -15.86 -12.60 -18.09
C ILE A 472 -17.09 -13.04 -18.92
N HIS A 473 -18.30 -12.85 -18.38
CA HIS A 473 -19.53 -13.12 -19.11
C HIS A 473 -19.64 -12.25 -20.38
N SER A 474 -19.26 -10.97 -20.30
CA SER A 474 -19.24 -10.08 -21.46
C SER A 474 -18.27 -10.56 -22.55
N TRP A 475 -17.10 -11.05 -22.16
CA TRP A 475 -16.13 -11.63 -23.09
C TRP A 475 -16.64 -12.90 -23.78
N SER A 476 -17.30 -13.79 -23.04
CA SER A 476 -17.98 -14.95 -23.64
C SER A 476 -19.00 -14.50 -24.69
N ARG A 477 -19.87 -13.53 -24.34
CA ARG A 477 -20.87 -12.98 -25.27
C ARG A 477 -20.25 -12.33 -26.50
N ILE A 478 -19.11 -11.67 -26.36
CA ILE A 478 -18.37 -11.07 -27.48
C ILE A 478 -17.87 -12.17 -28.41
N LEU A 479 -17.20 -13.21 -27.90
CA LEU A 479 -16.70 -14.30 -28.73
C LEU A 479 -17.82 -15.13 -29.37
N THR A 480 -18.94 -15.34 -28.69
CA THR A 480 -20.10 -16.03 -29.28
C THR A 480 -20.68 -15.26 -30.46
N GLN A 481 -20.63 -13.92 -30.45
CA GLN A 481 -21.12 -13.10 -31.55
C GLN A 481 -20.05 -12.86 -32.62
N ALA A 482 -18.78 -12.69 -32.26
CA ALA A 482 -17.66 -12.62 -33.21
C ALA A 482 -17.00 -14.00 -33.31
N ASP A 483 -17.58 -14.87 -34.11
CA ASP A 483 -17.24 -16.29 -34.27
C ASP A 483 -15.81 -16.54 -34.74
N GLU A 484 -15.23 -15.64 -35.52
CA GLU A 484 -13.83 -15.72 -35.99
C GLU A 484 -12.81 -15.07 -35.02
N ALA A 485 -13.25 -14.40 -33.95
CA ALA A 485 -12.35 -13.70 -33.04
C ALA A 485 -11.77 -14.63 -31.97
N HIS A 486 -10.55 -14.33 -31.52
CA HIS A 486 -9.89 -15.00 -30.40
C HIS A 486 -9.69 -14.02 -29.24
N LEU A 487 -9.56 -14.53 -28.02
CA LEU A 487 -9.29 -13.73 -26.83
C LEU A 487 -8.02 -14.23 -26.14
N MET A 488 -7.04 -13.35 -25.95
CA MET A 488 -5.85 -13.61 -25.16
C MET A 488 -5.91 -12.91 -23.80
N VAL A 489 -5.78 -13.68 -22.71
CA VAL A 489 -5.91 -13.18 -21.34
C VAL A 489 -4.66 -13.52 -20.54
N TYR A 490 -4.06 -12.52 -19.89
CA TYR A 490 -3.04 -12.78 -18.85
C TYR A 490 -3.71 -13.43 -17.65
N LEU A 491 -3.27 -14.63 -17.29
CA LEU A 491 -3.89 -15.40 -16.22
C LEU A 491 -2.85 -16.29 -15.50
N PRO A 492 -2.39 -15.90 -14.30
CA PRO A 492 -1.51 -16.71 -13.48
C PRO A 492 -2.09 -18.10 -13.20
N ALA A 493 -1.22 -19.11 -13.07
CA ALA A 493 -1.61 -20.50 -12.86
C ALA A 493 -2.64 -20.69 -11.71
N ALA A 494 -2.49 -19.97 -10.60
CA ALA A 494 -3.38 -20.05 -9.45
C ALA A 494 -4.82 -19.57 -9.72
N ALA A 495 -5.03 -18.71 -10.72
CA ALA A 495 -6.33 -18.16 -11.07
C ALA A 495 -7.06 -18.94 -12.18
N ARG A 496 -6.32 -19.77 -12.94
CA ARG A 496 -6.88 -20.52 -14.09
C ARG A 496 -8.07 -21.40 -13.72
N PRO A 497 -8.05 -22.17 -12.61
CA PRO A 497 -9.19 -23.01 -12.25
C PRO A 497 -10.48 -22.21 -12.03
N GLY A 498 -10.42 -21.13 -11.22
CA GLY A 498 -11.58 -20.29 -10.93
C GLY A 498 -12.11 -19.58 -12.18
N PHE A 499 -11.21 -19.04 -12.99
CA PHE A 499 -11.57 -18.40 -14.26
C PHE A 499 -12.26 -19.37 -15.22
N LEU A 500 -11.75 -20.60 -15.39
CA LEU A 500 -12.33 -21.58 -16.32
C LEU A 500 -13.70 -22.09 -15.85
N VAL A 501 -13.93 -22.18 -14.54
CA VAL A 501 -15.28 -22.46 -14.00
C VAL A 501 -16.26 -21.37 -14.45
N GLN A 502 -15.90 -20.09 -14.27
CA GLN A 502 -16.75 -18.98 -14.70
C GLN A 502 -16.92 -18.94 -16.23
N TRP A 503 -15.84 -19.17 -16.98
CA TRP A 503 -15.85 -19.19 -18.45
C TRP A 503 -16.83 -20.24 -18.99
N ARG A 504 -16.76 -21.46 -18.47
CA ARG A 504 -17.67 -22.57 -18.81
C ARG A 504 -19.10 -22.29 -18.41
N ALA A 505 -19.32 -21.73 -17.21
CA ALA A 505 -20.66 -21.35 -16.75
C ALA A 505 -21.33 -20.33 -17.68
N CYS A 506 -20.53 -19.50 -18.38
CA CYS A 506 -21.01 -18.53 -19.36
C CYS A 506 -21.02 -19.08 -20.80
N ASN A 507 -20.85 -20.38 -21.02
CA ASN A 507 -20.71 -21.03 -22.34
C ASN A 507 -19.62 -20.39 -23.22
N GLY A 508 -18.50 -20.02 -22.63
CA GLY A 508 -17.37 -19.40 -23.33
C GLY A 508 -16.68 -20.37 -24.31
N PRO A 509 -16.37 -19.95 -25.55
CA PRO A 509 -15.63 -20.77 -26.52
C PRO A 509 -14.19 -21.07 -26.05
N GLU A 510 -13.89 -22.30 -25.64
CA GLU A 510 -12.56 -22.69 -25.11
C GLU A 510 -11.47 -22.76 -26.19
N ASP A 511 -11.82 -23.16 -27.41
CA ASP A 511 -10.92 -23.26 -28.57
C ASP A 511 -10.38 -21.89 -29.04
N ARG A 512 -11.07 -20.80 -28.65
CA ARG A 512 -10.70 -19.43 -29.00
C ARG A 512 -10.16 -18.60 -27.83
N LEU A 513 -9.99 -19.23 -26.66
CA LEU A 513 -9.43 -18.62 -25.45
C LEU A 513 -7.95 -18.99 -25.30
N HIS A 514 -7.09 -17.98 -25.19
CA HIS A 514 -5.64 -18.12 -25.03
C HIS A 514 -5.20 -17.57 -23.69
N LEU A 515 -4.80 -18.45 -22.76
CA LEU A 515 -4.36 -18.07 -21.43
C LEU A 515 -2.83 -17.97 -21.39
N VAL A 516 -2.30 -16.80 -21.02
CA VAL A 516 -0.86 -16.53 -21.03
C VAL A 516 -0.33 -16.14 -19.65
N ASP A 517 0.92 -16.51 -19.38
CA ASP A 517 1.61 -16.21 -18.13
C ASP A 517 2.21 -14.81 -18.09
N LYS A 518 2.82 -14.48 -16.93
CA LYS A 518 3.62 -13.27 -16.76
C LYS A 518 4.88 -13.40 -17.62
N ILE A 519 5.18 -12.35 -18.36
CA ILE A 519 6.38 -12.23 -19.21
C ILE A 519 7.09 -10.91 -18.89
N ASP A 520 8.37 -10.80 -19.24
CA ASP A 520 9.15 -9.58 -19.08
C ASP A 520 8.60 -8.41 -19.92
N LEU A 521 9.10 -7.20 -19.66
CA LEU A 521 8.62 -5.97 -20.32
C LEU A 521 8.83 -5.99 -21.85
N GLU A 522 9.88 -6.63 -22.34
CA GLU A 522 10.15 -6.72 -23.77
C GLU A 522 9.10 -7.59 -24.47
N ALA A 523 8.89 -8.79 -23.94
CA ALA A 523 7.89 -9.72 -24.43
C ALA A 523 6.46 -9.18 -24.26
N GLN A 524 6.20 -8.32 -23.27
CA GLN A 524 4.91 -7.62 -23.14
C GLN A 524 4.62 -6.73 -24.35
N SER A 525 5.62 -6.03 -24.89
CA SER A 525 5.46 -5.17 -26.07
C SER A 525 5.10 -5.99 -27.30
N ASP A 526 5.82 -7.08 -27.56
CA ASP A 526 5.53 -8.02 -28.67
C ASP A 526 4.11 -8.61 -28.54
N ARG A 527 3.72 -8.99 -27.32
CA ARG A 527 2.37 -9.50 -27.03
C ARG A 527 1.29 -8.47 -27.34
N ALA A 528 1.49 -7.21 -26.93
CA ALA A 528 0.54 -6.14 -27.20
C ALA A 528 0.44 -5.83 -28.72
N ALA A 529 1.57 -5.79 -29.42
CA ALA A 529 1.61 -5.56 -30.87
C ALA A 529 0.90 -6.66 -31.68
N THR A 530 0.85 -7.88 -31.13
CA THR A 530 0.22 -9.06 -31.74
C THR A 530 -1.31 -9.03 -31.68
N CYS A 531 -1.89 -8.25 -30.75
CA CYS A 531 -3.33 -8.09 -30.58
C CYS A 531 -3.91 -6.95 -31.43
N ASP A 532 -5.24 -6.91 -31.52
CA ASP A 532 -5.97 -5.93 -32.34
C ASP A 532 -6.91 -5.01 -31.53
N LEU A 533 -7.45 -5.48 -30.40
CA LEU A 533 -8.27 -4.67 -29.49
C LEU A 533 -8.07 -5.11 -28.03
N PHE A 534 -7.79 -4.18 -27.13
CA PHE A 534 -7.76 -4.42 -25.69
C PHE A 534 -9.13 -4.20 -25.07
N LEU A 535 -9.58 -5.18 -24.29
CA LEU A 535 -10.84 -5.23 -23.56
C LEU A 535 -10.57 -4.93 -22.09
N ASP A 536 -10.91 -3.72 -21.65
CA ASP A 536 -10.60 -3.28 -20.29
C ASP A 536 -11.64 -3.72 -19.24
N ALA A 537 -11.21 -3.71 -17.98
CA ALA A 537 -12.01 -4.06 -16.83
C ALA A 537 -13.04 -2.96 -16.48
N PHE A 538 -14.10 -3.34 -15.77
CA PHE A 538 -15.20 -2.42 -15.48
C PHE A 538 -14.97 -1.58 -14.23
N GLN A 539 -14.68 -2.22 -13.09
CA GLN A 539 -14.61 -1.54 -11.78
C GLN A 539 -13.25 -0.90 -11.51
N TYR A 540 -12.17 -1.58 -11.91
CA TYR A 540 -10.80 -1.10 -11.78
C TYR A 540 -10.11 -1.28 -13.13
N GLN A 541 -10.06 -0.20 -13.90
CA GLN A 541 -9.51 -0.12 -15.25
C GLN A 541 -7.99 -0.25 -15.29
N ALA A 542 -7.47 -0.50 -16.48
CA ALA A 542 -6.06 -0.47 -16.78
C ALA A 542 -5.51 0.97 -16.70
N GLY A 543 -4.48 1.18 -15.90
CA GLY A 543 -3.64 2.38 -15.90
C GLY A 543 -2.38 2.13 -16.72
N ALA A 544 -1.30 1.72 -16.06
CA ALA A 544 -0.02 1.39 -16.71
C ALA A 544 -0.17 0.39 -17.88
N THR A 545 -1.01 -0.65 -17.72
CA THR A 545 -1.30 -1.63 -18.78
C THR A 545 -1.94 -0.98 -20.01
N ALA A 546 -2.82 0.02 -19.84
CA ALA A 546 -3.47 0.71 -20.96
C ALA A 546 -2.46 1.61 -21.69
N ILE A 547 -1.61 2.32 -20.95
CA ILE A 547 -0.53 3.14 -21.52
C ILE A 547 0.43 2.28 -22.33
N HIS A 548 0.80 1.12 -21.80
CA HIS A 548 1.64 0.16 -22.51
C HIS A 548 0.97 -0.39 -23.77
N ALA A 549 -0.34 -0.71 -23.71
CA ALA A 549 -1.12 -1.14 -24.87
C ALA A 549 -1.17 -0.04 -25.95
N ILE A 550 -1.52 1.19 -25.56
CA ILE A 550 -1.58 2.35 -26.47
C ILE A 550 -0.21 2.61 -27.13
N GLY A 551 0.88 2.47 -26.37
CA GLY A 551 2.24 2.64 -26.89
C GLY A 551 2.68 1.57 -27.90
N ASN A 552 1.97 0.45 -27.95
CA ASN A 552 2.13 -0.62 -28.94
C ASN A 552 0.98 -0.63 -29.98
N ASP A 553 0.34 0.52 -30.18
CA ASP A 553 -0.75 0.73 -31.14
C ASP A 553 -1.95 -0.21 -30.94
N LEU A 554 -2.22 -0.61 -29.69
CA LEU A 554 -3.36 -1.44 -29.31
C LEU A 554 -4.48 -0.56 -28.71
N PRO A 555 -5.60 -0.35 -29.41
CA PRO A 555 -6.72 0.44 -28.91
C PRO A 555 -7.36 -0.20 -27.69
N VAL A 556 -7.78 0.62 -26.71
CA VAL A 556 -8.31 0.15 -25.42
C VAL A 556 -9.79 0.49 -25.32
N LEU A 557 -10.67 -0.50 -25.42
CA LEU A 557 -12.11 -0.34 -25.20
C LEU A 557 -12.42 -0.35 -23.69
N SER A 558 -13.18 0.63 -23.24
CA SER A 558 -13.41 0.91 -21.81
C SER A 558 -14.87 1.32 -21.55
N ILE A 559 -15.35 1.16 -20.32
CA ILE A 559 -16.64 1.70 -19.88
C ILE A 559 -16.40 3.01 -19.11
N ASP A 560 -17.27 3.99 -19.24
CA ASP A 560 -17.27 5.16 -18.35
C ASP A 560 -17.96 4.84 -17.03
N GLY A 561 -17.21 4.23 -16.09
CA GLY A 561 -17.76 3.87 -14.79
C GLY A 561 -17.96 5.06 -13.85
N PRO A 562 -18.61 4.87 -12.70
CA PRO A 562 -18.97 5.97 -11.80
C PRO A 562 -17.78 6.51 -10.97
N GLN A 563 -16.73 5.70 -10.76
CA GLN A 563 -15.62 5.97 -9.84
C GLN A 563 -14.29 6.27 -10.56
N PRO A 564 -13.33 6.96 -9.91
CA PRO A 564 -12.00 7.22 -10.46
C PRO A 564 -11.32 5.97 -11.04
N LEU A 565 -11.29 4.87 -10.28
CA LEU A 565 -10.66 3.62 -10.71
C LEU A 565 -11.37 2.95 -11.90
N SER A 566 -12.65 3.27 -12.11
CA SER A 566 -13.43 2.82 -13.28
C SER A 566 -13.38 3.81 -14.46
N ARG A 567 -12.51 4.82 -14.40
CA ARG A 567 -12.29 5.82 -15.48
C ARG A 567 -10.83 5.96 -15.90
N LEU A 568 -9.93 5.06 -15.49
CA LEU A 568 -8.49 5.20 -15.80
C LEU A 568 -8.20 5.16 -17.31
N SER A 569 -8.63 4.11 -18.01
CA SER A 569 -8.41 3.99 -19.45
C SER A 569 -9.40 4.85 -20.25
N ALA A 570 -10.63 5.03 -19.74
CA ALA A 570 -11.58 5.97 -20.31
C ALA A 570 -11.04 7.41 -20.31
N SER A 571 -10.33 7.82 -19.25
CA SER A 571 -9.64 9.12 -19.19
C SER A 571 -8.55 9.25 -20.25
N LEU A 572 -7.74 8.22 -20.45
CA LEU A 572 -6.73 8.20 -21.52
C LEU A 572 -7.37 8.33 -22.90
N ASN A 573 -8.46 7.60 -23.16
CA ASN A 573 -9.19 7.70 -24.42
C ASN A 573 -9.73 9.12 -24.64
N ARG A 574 -10.35 9.75 -23.64
CA ARG A 574 -10.83 11.13 -23.72
C ARG A 574 -9.71 12.13 -23.97
N PHE A 575 -8.59 11.98 -23.26
CA PHE A 575 -7.42 12.81 -23.47
C PHE A 575 -6.90 12.76 -24.92
N LEU A 576 -6.96 11.57 -25.54
CA LEU A 576 -6.57 11.35 -26.94
C LEU A 576 -7.68 11.67 -27.96
N GLY A 577 -8.88 12.08 -27.54
CA GLY A 577 -10.04 12.26 -28.43
C GLY A 577 -10.54 10.95 -29.07
N MET A 578 -10.37 9.83 -28.38
CA MET A 578 -10.78 8.49 -28.79
C MET A 578 -12.14 8.10 -28.19
N ASP A 579 -13.13 9.00 -28.17
CA ASP A 579 -14.44 8.78 -27.54
C ASP A 579 -15.20 7.55 -28.08
N ALA A 580 -14.89 7.12 -29.31
CA ALA A 580 -15.40 5.88 -29.89
C ALA A 580 -15.04 4.62 -29.08
N LEU A 581 -14.00 4.69 -28.24
CA LEU A 581 -13.53 3.63 -27.35
C LEU A 581 -14.07 3.74 -25.90
N VAL A 582 -14.91 4.74 -25.63
CA VAL A 582 -15.55 4.95 -24.34
C VAL A 582 -17.02 4.54 -24.43
N CYS A 583 -17.36 3.43 -23.80
CA CYS A 583 -18.69 2.83 -23.75
C CYS A 583 -19.48 3.36 -22.57
N ARG A 584 -20.80 3.53 -22.75
CA ARG A 584 -21.69 4.05 -21.71
C ARG A 584 -22.00 3.02 -20.63
N ASP A 585 -22.14 1.76 -21.04
CA ASP A 585 -22.51 0.65 -20.19
C ASP A 585 -22.01 -0.69 -20.77
N VAL A 586 -22.34 -1.79 -20.10
CA VAL A 586 -21.93 -3.16 -20.50
C VAL A 586 -22.55 -3.58 -21.83
N GLY A 587 -23.76 -3.13 -22.17
CA GLY A 587 -24.40 -3.43 -23.44
C GLY A 587 -23.67 -2.78 -24.62
N ASP A 588 -23.40 -1.47 -24.50
CA ASP A 588 -22.62 -0.69 -25.47
C ASP A 588 -21.20 -1.25 -25.62
N TYR A 589 -20.60 -1.70 -24.52
CA TYR A 589 -19.30 -2.37 -24.52
C TYR A 589 -19.29 -3.64 -25.38
N ILE A 590 -20.26 -4.54 -25.18
CA ILE A 590 -20.36 -5.78 -25.97
C ILE A 590 -20.64 -5.45 -27.44
N GLU A 591 -21.58 -4.55 -27.73
CA GLU A 591 -21.95 -4.18 -29.10
C GLU A 591 -20.76 -3.62 -29.87
N ARG A 592 -20.02 -2.66 -29.28
CA ARG A 592 -18.84 -2.07 -29.92
C ARG A 592 -17.71 -3.07 -30.08
N ALA A 593 -17.45 -3.91 -29.09
CA ALA A 593 -16.44 -4.95 -29.18
C ALA A 593 -16.76 -5.93 -30.32
N VAL A 594 -18.01 -6.39 -30.45
CA VAL A 594 -18.45 -7.29 -31.54
C VAL A 594 -18.32 -6.61 -32.90
N ARG A 595 -18.76 -5.35 -33.02
CA ARG A 595 -18.66 -4.59 -34.27
C ARG A 595 -17.21 -4.44 -34.73
N LEU A 596 -16.30 -4.11 -33.81
CA LEU A 596 -14.87 -4.00 -34.11
C LEU A 596 -14.27 -5.38 -34.42
N ALA A 597 -14.62 -6.42 -33.66
CA ALA A 597 -14.11 -7.77 -33.83
C ALA A 597 -14.50 -8.41 -35.17
N ARG A 598 -15.63 -7.99 -35.76
CA ARG A 598 -16.09 -8.44 -37.08
C ARG A 598 -15.54 -7.61 -38.25
N SER A 599 -14.76 -6.56 -37.99
CA SER A 599 -14.28 -5.64 -39.03
C SER A 599 -12.79 -5.34 -38.89
N PRO A 600 -11.92 -6.17 -39.50
CA PRO A 600 -10.48 -5.92 -39.54
C PRO A 600 -10.10 -4.54 -40.09
N ASP A 601 -10.81 -4.05 -41.10
CA ASP A 601 -10.57 -2.73 -41.69
C ASP A 601 -10.89 -1.58 -40.71
N ALA A 602 -11.97 -1.71 -39.94
CA ALA A 602 -12.31 -0.74 -38.91
C ALA A 602 -11.25 -0.71 -37.81
N LEU A 603 -10.74 -1.88 -37.39
CA LEU A 603 -9.64 -1.98 -36.43
C LEU A 603 -8.35 -1.35 -36.98
N HIS A 604 -8.00 -1.62 -38.24
CA HIS A 604 -6.83 -1.01 -38.88
C HIS A 604 -6.94 0.53 -38.89
N THR A 605 -8.09 1.04 -39.32
CA THR A 605 -8.39 2.48 -39.33
C THR A 605 -8.31 3.09 -37.93
N LEU A 606 -8.82 2.38 -36.92
CA LEU A 606 -8.80 2.81 -35.52
C LEU A 606 -7.37 2.86 -34.96
N ARG A 607 -6.52 1.88 -35.29
CA ARG A 607 -5.10 1.85 -34.89
C ARG A 607 -4.31 3.00 -35.51
N ASP A 608 -4.56 3.28 -36.79
CA ASP A 608 -3.95 4.44 -37.46
C ASP A 608 -4.42 5.76 -36.88
N HIS A 609 -5.70 5.85 -36.51
CA HIS A 609 -6.22 7.02 -35.81
C HIS A 609 -5.57 7.20 -34.43
N LEU A 610 -5.45 6.11 -33.66
CA LEU A 610 -4.78 6.12 -32.35
C LEU A 610 -3.34 6.63 -32.46
N ARG A 611 -2.54 6.12 -33.40
CA ARG A 611 -1.17 6.59 -33.64
C ARG A 611 -1.08 8.09 -33.87
N ARG A 612 -1.99 8.63 -34.69
CA ARG A 612 -2.06 10.07 -34.97
C ARG A 612 -2.41 10.86 -33.73
N GLN A 613 -3.38 10.41 -32.93
CA GLN A 613 -3.77 11.09 -31.69
C GLN A 613 -2.68 11.04 -30.62
N VAL A 614 -2.02 9.89 -30.45
CA VAL A 614 -0.88 9.72 -29.53
C VAL A 614 0.24 10.71 -29.85
N SER A 615 0.57 10.86 -31.12
CA SER A 615 1.58 11.83 -31.59
C SER A 615 1.11 13.27 -31.37
N LYS A 616 -0.12 13.60 -31.81
CA LYS A 616 -0.71 14.95 -31.70
C LYS A 616 -0.78 15.46 -30.27
N HIS A 617 -1.18 14.60 -29.33
CA HIS A 617 -1.35 14.95 -27.92
C HIS A 617 -0.08 14.70 -27.08
N GLY A 618 1.00 14.23 -27.69
CA GLY A 618 2.26 13.95 -27.01
C GLY A 618 2.09 12.99 -25.83
N LEU A 619 1.39 11.84 -26.02
CA LEU A 619 1.09 10.92 -24.90
C LEU A 619 2.37 10.50 -24.16
N PHE A 620 3.46 10.28 -24.89
CA PHE A 620 4.74 9.82 -24.36
C PHE A 620 5.79 10.93 -24.23
N ASP A 621 5.36 12.20 -24.31
CA ASP A 621 6.24 13.32 -23.98
C ASP A 621 6.32 13.48 -22.45
N PRO A 622 7.47 13.19 -21.82
CA PRO A 622 7.59 13.31 -20.37
C PRO A 622 7.42 14.76 -19.90
N ARG A 623 7.74 15.76 -20.75
CA ARG A 623 7.61 17.18 -20.42
C ARG A 623 6.17 17.57 -20.16
N ARG A 624 5.20 16.97 -20.86
CA ARG A 624 3.78 17.20 -20.63
C ARG A 624 3.40 16.94 -19.18
N SER A 625 3.77 15.78 -18.66
CA SER A 625 3.41 15.37 -17.28
C SER A 625 4.10 16.23 -16.22
N ALA A 626 5.39 16.54 -16.42
CA ALA A 626 6.13 17.43 -15.52
C ALA A 626 5.54 18.85 -15.52
N ALA A 627 5.26 19.42 -16.69
CA ALA A 627 4.67 20.75 -16.83
C ALA A 627 3.27 20.86 -16.21
N ALA A 628 2.47 19.79 -16.24
CA ALA A 628 1.15 19.77 -15.60
C ALA A 628 1.27 19.91 -14.06
N ILE A 629 2.21 19.18 -13.44
CA ILE A 629 2.50 19.30 -12.00
C ILE A 629 3.05 20.68 -11.67
N GLU A 630 4.02 21.16 -12.43
CA GLU A 630 4.60 22.50 -12.24
C GLU A 630 3.55 23.61 -12.31
N THR A 631 2.63 23.51 -13.28
CA THR A 631 1.52 24.47 -13.42
C THR A 631 0.61 24.44 -12.19
N ALA A 632 0.27 23.26 -11.69
CA ALA A 632 -0.53 23.11 -10.49
C ALA A 632 0.16 23.71 -9.25
N ILE A 633 1.48 23.51 -9.12
CA ILE A 633 2.31 24.09 -8.06
C ILE A 633 2.29 25.62 -8.11
N LEU A 634 2.55 26.20 -9.29
CA LEU A 634 2.60 27.66 -9.46
C LEU A 634 1.25 28.31 -9.16
N GLN A 635 0.15 27.69 -9.56
CA GLN A 635 -1.19 28.15 -9.23
C GLN A 635 -1.44 28.14 -7.71
N HIS A 636 -0.97 27.12 -7.00
CA HIS A 636 -1.15 27.01 -5.55
C HIS A 636 -0.24 27.94 -4.74
N LEU A 637 0.98 28.22 -5.20
CA LEU A 637 1.90 29.12 -4.52
C LEU A 637 1.66 30.60 -4.82
N SER A 638 0.84 30.91 -5.83
CA SER A 638 0.47 32.30 -6.18
C SER A 638 -0.73 32.84 -5.36
N HIS A 639 -1.36 31.98 -4.56
CA HIS A 639 -2.47 32.29 -3.66
C HIS A 639 -2.02 32.10 -2.21
#